data_AF-A0ABD0PK75-F1
#
_entry.id   AF-A0ABD0PK75-F1
#
_cell.length_a   1.000
_cell.length_b   1.000
_cell.length_c   1.000
_cell.angle_alpha   90.00
_cell.angle_beta   90.00
_cell.angle_gamma   90.00
#
_symmetry.space_group_name_H-M   'P 1'
#
loop_
_entity.id
_entity.type
_entity.pdbx_description
1 polymer ?
#
loop_
_entity_poly.entity_id
_entity_poly.type
_entity_poly.pdbx_seq_one_letter_code
_entity_poly.pdbx_strand_id
1 'polypeptide(L)'
;MVQQFGGYFSPETMHVEPLVLERHPDEDRGLSPFKEKTSISTRPPLTAEKLFDAANNNGNKARGLNVLLYGAVGTGKSTVVRKLVLDWCAGSVFSQFKLVLPFSCEDLSHLSKPTSLRDLVGRKYMHLRKTPYLSGDNDKAKDVLFIFNGMEKMKLDFRIGSTELCSDPNEALPSGAVVVNLLRKYLLPEASILVTTRLSAVDRVPKKYINRYVQICGFNDPVRQRAYFTSRLLQQNEGKPGKLTETLIEMLYLNLQRESQLATACFLPSYCWLTCATLHLLHFTDTKSPVRTLTGIYTSFMRLNFGGEVITVDGNVSSQEQQNSLMLYVVRTVGKLAFDGITNKRTSFSAEELEQWVGGKTKTDEELQQLAVFRTDVLDFFLVSRDDHGKDPESGGRRYVFAVPAMQEYLAALYVVLGENKTVLEKLTKEVSEALGQASEDISSLLSILSKIIPFRIFAIFNLLKLFPKFFERVSSHSKGRIANTMAAEMFRSEDSFNEDVLDQVEQSLLGVHGPQPQEESYTRSFELYPIFMGGLLHYGNRRLLDQLGCSIKSNTVSQITRALRKHLIKESQKKQPPEELMDLLVLLYEFQNPRLTAEVLQSIKTINLSTVRMTPHKCFVLSMVLSCTSSSYHLNELNLSSCHITPELLQMLWPAFHHTSNL
;
A
#
# COMPACT_ATOMS: atom_id res chain seq x y z
N MET A 1 -5.94 16.23 -3.05
CA MET A 1 -5.53 14.84 -3.35
C MET A 1 -6.07 13.93 -2.27
N VAL A 2 -6.50 12.73 -2.65
CA VAL A 2 -7.33 11.77 -1.88
C VAL A 2 -8.83 12.12 -1.86
N GLN A 3 -9.45 12.18 -3.06
CA GLN A 3 -10.91 12.02 -3.21
C GLN A 3 -11.30 10.55 -3.52
N GLN A 4 -10.37 9.60 -3.39
CA GLN A 4 -10.55 8.23 -3.90
C GLN A 4 -11.40 7.31 -3.01
N PHE A 5 -11.92 7.82 -1.90
CA PHE A 5 -12.92 7.18 -1.05
C PHE A 5 -13.96 8.25 -0.71
N GLY A 6 -15.24 7.88 -0.66
CA GLY A 6 -16.35 8.84 -0.56
C GLY A 6 -16.18 9.86 0.57
N GLY A 7 -16.66 11.08 0.32
CA GLY A 7 -16.56 12.22 1.23
C GLY A 7 -15.13 12.72 1.43
N TYR A 8 -14.97 14.00 1.79
CA TYR A 8 -13.69 14.51 2.24
C TYR A 8 -13.29 13.72 3.50
N PHE A 9 -12.25 12.88 3.41
CA PHE A 9 -11.59 12.34 4.60
C PHE A 9 -10.96 13.50 5.37
N SER A 10 -11.71 14.07 6.32
CA SER A 10 -11.14 15.01 7.27
C SER A 10 -10.50 14.21 8.41
N PRO A 11 -9.21 14.44 8.74
CA PRO A 11 -8.62 13.91 9.97
C PRO A 11 -9.36 14.38 11.24
N GLU A 12 -10.25 15.36 11.15
CA GLU A 12 -11.12 15.82 12.24
C GLU A 12 -12.21 14.81 12.60
N THR A 13 -12.80 14.12 11.61
CA THR A 13 -13.87 13.14 11.83
C THR A 13 -13.34 11.73 12.03
N MET A 14 -12.09 11.48 11.64
CA MET A 14 -11.50 10.15 11.67
C MET A 14 -9.98 10.17 11.94
N HIS A 15 -9.61 9.84 13.18
CA HIS A 15 -8.22 9.62 13.58
C HIS A 15 -8.13 8.57 14.68
N VAL A 16 -7.26 7.58 14.49
CA VAL A 16 -6.80 6.71 15.57
C VAL A 16 -5.36 7.10 15.85
N GLU A 17 -5.09 7.52 17.08
CA GLU A 17 -3.76 7.95 17.47
C GLU A 17 -2.81 6.75 17.42
N PRO A 18 -1.68 6.83 16.69
CA PRO A 18 -0.68 5.77 16.74
C PRO A 18 0.04 5.77 18.10
N LEU A 19 0.79 4.71 18.39
CA LEU A 19 1.68 4.70 19.54
C LEU A 19 2.84 5.68 19.28
N VAL A 20 3.08 6.59 20.22
CA VAL A 20 4.14 7.60 20.18
C VAL A 20 4.99 7.49 21.44
N LEU A 21 6.31 7.44 21.30
CA LEU A 21 7.26 7.24 22.39
C LEU A 21 8.39 8.29 22.33
N GLU A 22 8.81 8.81 23.50
CA GLU A 22 10.04 9.61 23.60
C GLU A 22 11.25 8.67 23.64
N ARG A 23 12.01 8.63 22.54
CA ARG A 23 13.10 7.66 22.34
C ARG A 23 14.17 8.19 21.40
N HIS A 24 15.44 8.07 21.81
CA HIS A 24 16.58 8.43 20.98
C HIS A 24 16.94 7.29 20.00
N PRO A 25 17.28 7.57 18.73
CA PRO A 25 17.56 6.53 17.72
C PRO A 25 18.76 5.62 18.05
N ASP A 26 19.77 6.11 18.78
CA ASP A 26 20.91 5.27 19.20
C ASP A 26 20.52 4.15 20.17
N GLU A 27 19.38 4.26 20.86
CA GLU A 27 18.89 3.17 21.73
C GLU A 27 18.54 1.91 20.91
N ASP A 28 18.27 2.05 19.60
CA ASP A 28 17.99 0.93 18.67
C ASP A 28 19.24 0.41 17.94
N ARG A 29 20.39 1.11 17.97
CA ARG A 29 21.61 0.68 17.23
C ARG A 29 22.22 -0.64 17.73
N GLY A 30 21.77 -1.16 18.87
CA GLY A 30 22.14 -2.47 19.41
C GLY A 30 21.18 -3.61 19.03
N LEU A 31 20.05 -3.32 18.37
CA LEU A 31 19.10 -4.32 17.90
C LEU A 31 19.39 -4.58 16.42
N SER A 32 19.83 -5.80 16.11
CA SER A 32 19.86 -6.30 14.73
C SER A 32 18.51 -6.01 14.05
N PRO A 33 18.44 -5.77 12.73
CA PRO A 33 17.21 -5.49 11.96
C PRO A 33 16.18 -6.64 11.93
N PHE A 34 16.35 -7.59 12.83
CA PHE A 34 16.00 -8.99 12.72
C PHE A 34 15.74 -9.60 14.11
N LYS A 35 15.54 -8.79 15.16
CA LYS A 35 15.06 -9.28 16.46
C LYS A 35 13.76 -8.60 16.86
N GLU A 36 12.84 -9.44 17.29
CA GLU A 36 11.68 -9.22 18.15
C GLU A 36 11.44 -7.79 18.65
N LYS A 37 10.33 -7.19 18.19
CA LYS A 37 9.67 -6.02 18.79
C LYS A 37 9.07 -6.31 20.19
N THR A 38 9.54 -7.33 20.89
CA THR A 38 8.98 -7.79 22.17
C THR A 38 9.66 -7.13 23.38
N SER A 39 10.77 -6.40 23.21
CA SER A 39 11.29 -5.55 24.29
C SER A 39 10.55 -4.20 24.33
N ILE A 40 9.39 -4.24 24.99
CA ILE A 40 8.65 -3.04 25.40
C ILE A 40 9.61 -2.18 26.24
N SER A 41 10.01 -1.02 25.70
CA SER A 41 10.54 0.05 26.56
C SER A 41 9.43 0.44 27.52
N THR A 42 9.72 0.34 28.81
CA THR A 42 8.86 0.68 29.96
C THR A 42 8.49 2.17 30.04
N ARG A 43 8.73 2.96 28.99
CA ARG A 43 8.39 4.38 28.95
C ARG A 43 6.90 4.57 28.61
N PRO A 44 6.19 5.46 29.31
CA PRO A 44 4.79 5.72 29.04
C PRO A 44 4.62 6.34 27.64
N PRO A 45 3.47 6.10 26.97
CA PRO A 45 3.16 6.75 25.70
C PRO A 45 3.15 8.27 25.86
N LEU A 46 3.75 8.96 24.90
CA LEU A 46 3.81 10.41 24.86
C LEU A 46 2.58 10.95 24.12
N THR A 47 1.79 11.79 24.78
CA THR A 47 0.63 12.46 24.14
C THR A 47 1.07 13.69 23.35
N ALA A 48 0.26 14.08 22.36
CA ALA A 48 0.47 15.28 21.55
C ALA A 48 0.73 16.55 22.38
N GLU A 49 -0.03 16.73 23.46
CA GLU A 49 0.07 17.88 24.37
C GLU A 49 1.47 18.03 24.98
N LYS A 50 2.11 16.91 25.32
CA LYS A 50 3.40 16.87 26.01
C LYS A 50 4.60 17.07 25.09
N LEU A 51 4.39 17.12 23.76
CA LEU A 51 5.47 17.22 22.77
C LEU A 51 6.39 18.42 23.01
N PHE A 52 5.86 19.53 23.50
CA PHE A 52 6.58 20.79 23.75
C PHE A 52 6.71 21.16 25.23
N ASP A 53 6.47 20.21 26.15
CA ASP A 53 6.63 20.46 27.58
C ASP A 53 8.08 20.72 27.96
N ALA A 54 8.31 21.79 28.73
CA ALA A 54 9.62 22.26 29.16
C ALA A 54 10.32 21.37 30.21
N ALA A 55 9.71 20.25 30.61
CA ALA A 55 10.17 19.40 31.71
C ALA A 55 11.60 18.84 31.55
N ASN A 56 12.10 18.72 30.31
CA ASN A 56 13.47 18.24 30.01
C ASN A 56 14.42 19.37 29.57
N ASN A 57 14.04 20.64 29.75
CA ASN A 57 14.86 21.75 29.28
C ASN A 57 15.97 22.08 30.28
N ASN A 58 17.19 21.58 30.03
CA ASN A 58 18.39 21.92 30.79
C ASN A 58 18.75 23.41 30.60
N GLY A 59 18.07 24.28 31.35
CA GLY A 59 18.58 25.58 31.77
C GLY A 59 18.32 26.81 30.90
N ASN A 60 17.84 26.71 29.66
CA ASN A 60 17.67 27.90 28.79
C ASN A 60 16.21 28.14 28.37
N LYS A 61 15.43 28.77 29.25
CA LYS A 61 14.02 29.17 29.02
C LYS A 61 13.80 30.16 27.86
N ALA A 62 14.86 30.76 27.32
CA ALA A 62 14.80 31.79 26.28
C ALA A 62 14.77 31.25 24.84
N ARG A 63 14.93 29.94 24.61
CA ARG A 63 14.94 29.35 23.25
C ARG A 63 13.79 28.37 23.06
N GLY A 64 13.19 28.38 21.88
CA GLY A 64 12.14 27.43 21.51
C GLY A 64 12.69 26.02 21.31
N LEU A 65 11.84 25.00 21.46
CA LEU A 65 12.26 23.60 21.38
C LEU A 65 12.28 23.10 19.93
N ASN A 66 13.29 22.30 19.60
CA ASN A 66 13.35 21.49 18.38
C ASN A 66 12.98 20.05 18.70
N VAL A 67 11.81 19.63 18.21
CA VAL A 67 11.30 18.26 18.34
C VAL A 67 11.48 17.56 16.99
N LEU A 68 12.17 16.42 17.00
CA LEU A 68 12.33 15.55 15.84
C LEU A 68 11.45 14.32 16.01
N LEU A 69 10.44 14.20 15.15
CA LEU A 69 9.51 13.09 15.11
C LEU A 69 9.87 12.15 13.95
N TYR A 70 10.10 10.87 14.23
CA TYR A 70 10.58 9.91 13.24
C TYR A 70 9.85 8.58 13.29
N GLY A 71 10.05 7.77 12.25
CA GLY A 71 9.50 6.41 12.16
C GLY A 71 9.66 5.82 10.77
N ALA A 72 9.46 4.50 10.66
CA ALA A 72 9.54 3.76 9.41
C ALA A 72 8.49 4.19 8.37
N VAL A 73 8.58 3.65 7.16
CA VAL A 73 7.58 3.87 6.12
C VAL A 73 6.21 3.34 6.56
N GLY A 74 5.14 4.07 6.27
CA GLY A 74 3.77 3.63 6.58
C GLY A 74 3.31 3.79 8.04
N THR A 75 4.15 4.28 8.95
CA THR A 75 3.78 4.46 10.38
C THR A 75 2.80 5.60 10.66
N GLY A 76 2.51 6.45 9.69
CA GLY A 76 1.49 7.50 9.80
C GLY A 76 1.98 8.91 10.15
N LYS A 77 3.29 9.19 10.04
CA LYS A 77 3.91 10.50 10.36
C LYS A 77 3.15 11.72 9.81
N SER A 78 2.92 11.77 8.49
CA SER A 78 2.20 12.87 7.83
C SER A 78 0.74 12.99 8.31
N THR A 79 0.10 11.88 8.67
CA THR A 79 -1.27 11.88 9.20
C THR A 79 -1.31 12.49 10.61
N VAL A 80 -0.34 12.16 11.45
CA VAL A 80 -0.18 12.78 12.78
C VAL A 80 0.03 14.28 12.66
N VAL A 81 0.94 14.73 11.78
CA VAL A 81 1.17 16.18 11.56
C VAL A 81 -0.11 16.90 11.13
N ARG A 82 -0.87 16.33 10.18
CA ARG A 82 -2.14 16.93 9.76
C ARG A 82 -3.13 17.02 10.91
N LYS A 83 -3.24 15.96 11.73
CA LYS A 83 -4.12 15.95 12.90
C LYS A 83 -3.72 17.02 13.91
N LEU A 84 -2.43 17.14 14.24
CA LEU A 84 -1.90 18.16 15.15
C LEU A 84 -2.26 19.59 14.71
N VAL A 85 -2.18 19.88 13.41
CA VAL A 85 -2.56 21.19 12.86
C VAL A 85 -4.06 21.43 13.01
N LEU A 86 -4.90 20.43 12.73
CA LEU A 86 -6.35 20.54 12.85
C LEU A 86 -6.79 20.70 14.30
N ASP A 87 -6.17 19.97 15.22
CA ASP A 87 -6.41 20.08 16.65
C ASP A 87 -6.00 21.45 17.19
N TRP A 88 -4.90 22.00 16.71
CA TRP A 88 -4.52 23.38 17.03
C TRP A 88 -5.54 24.38 16.51
N CYS A 89 -6.03 24.21 15.26
CA CYS A 89 -7.10 25.05 14.72
C CYS A 89 -8.40 24.96 15.55
N ALA A 90 -8.69 23.80 16.13
CA ALA A 90 -9.82 23.58 17.04
C ALA A 90 -9.55 24.07 18.48
N GLY A 91 -8.32 24.46 18.80
CA GLY A 91 -7.89 24.91 20.13
C GLY A 91 -7.71 23.79 21.16
N SER A 92 -7.63 22.52 20.73
CA SER A 92 -7.50 21.36 21.65
C SER A 92 -6.06 21.04 22.04
N VAL A 93 -5.08 21.37 21.19
CA VAL A 93 -3.65 21.19 21.46
C VAL A 93 -2.87 22.46 21.17
N PHE A 94 -1.64 22.55 21.68
CA PHE A 94 -0.68 23.60 21.31
C PHE A 94 -1.17 25.04 21.58
N SER A 95 -1.97 25.23 22.64
CA SER A 95 -2.54 26.53 23.02
C SER A 95 -1.50 27.60 23.34
N GLN A 96 -0.26 27.21 23.63
CA GLN A 96 0.87 28.12 23.82
C GLN A 96 1.33 28.80 22.52
N PHE A 97 0.99 28.26 21.35
CA PHE A 97 1.38 28.83 20.06
C PHE A 97 0.21 29.59 19.44
N LYS A 98 0.41 30.88 19.17
CA LYS A 98 -0.56 31.73 18.46
C LYS A 98 -0.47 31.59 16.94
N LEU A 99 0.65 31.06 16.45
CA LEU A 99 0.88 30.88 15.02
C LEU A 99 1.57 29.55 14.74
N VAL A 100 0.89 28.67 13.99
CA VAL A 100 1.45 27.40 13.49
C VAL A 100 1.65 27.49 11.97
N LEU A 101 2.87 27.21 11.51
CA LEU A 101 3.29 27.35 10.12
C LEU A 101 3.76 26.00 9.56
N PRO A 102 2.85 25.19 8.98
CA PRO A 102 3.22 23.90 8.40
C PRO A 102 3.79 24.03 6.98
N PHE A 103 4.99 23.51 6.77
CA PHE A 103 5.68 23.43 5.49
C PHE A 103 5.91 21.96 5.06
N SER A 104 5.73 21.71 3.76
CA SER A 104 6.14 20.46 3.11
C SER A 104 7.58 20.63 2.68
N CYS A 105 8.50 19.82 3.21
CA CYS A 105 9.92 19.89 2.82
C CYS A 105 10.12 19.56 1.33
N GLU A 106 9.24 18.75 0.75
CA GLU A 106 9.18 18.48 -0.69
C GLU A 106 8.94 19.78 -1.48
N ASP A 107 7.89 20.53 -1.14
CA ASP A 107 7.56 21.79 -1.80
C ASP A 107 8.71 22.80 -1.64
N LEU A 108 9.35 22.82 -0.46
CA LEU A 108 10.49 23.69 -0.19
C LEU A 108 11.74 23.32 -1.01
N SER A 109 11.94 22.03 -1.28
CA SER A 109 13.09 21.53 -2.05
C SER A 109 13.06 21.99 -3.51
N HIS A 110 11.87 22.24 -4.07
CA HIS A 110 11.70 22.72 -5.44
C HIS A 110 11.88 24.24 -5.61
N LEU A 111 12.05 24.99 -4.52
CA LEU A 111 12.27 26.43 -4.57
C LEU A 111 13.72 26.74 -4.98
N SER A 112 13.92 27.08 -6.26
CA SER A 112 15.25 27.41 -6.80
C SER A 112 15.73 28.83 -6.50
N LYS A 113 14.79 29.77 -6.29
CA LYS A 113 15.13 31.17 -6.02
C LYS A 113 15.36 31.39 -4.52
N PRO A 114 16.47 32.05 -4.12
CA PRO A 114 16.64 32.52 -2.76
C PRO A 114 15.43 33.31 -2.30
N THR A 115 14.91 32.97 -1.13
CA THR A 115 13.65 33.51 -0.61
C THR A 115 13.81 33.69 0.90
N SER A 116 13.50 34.88 1.40
CA SER A 116 13.55 35.16 2.83
C SER A 116 12.51 34.35 3.60
N LEU A 117 12.66 34.21 4.92
CA LEU A 117 11.66 33.53 5.74
C LEU A 117 10.28 34.21 5.64
N ARG A 118 10.25 35.54 5.62
CA ARG A 118 8.99 36.29 5.49
C ARG A 118 8.37 36.14 4.11
N ASP A 119 9.17 36.11 3.05
CA ASP A 119 8.66 35.84 1.71
C ASP A 119 8.18 34.40 1.57
N LEU A 120 8.85 33.44 2.22
CA LEU A 120 8.45 32.04 2.21
C LEU A 120 7.07 31.88 2.86
N VAL A 121 6.88 32.49 4.04
CA VAL A 121 5.58 32.52 4.72
C VAL A 121 4.56 33.30 3.91
N GLY A 122 4.91 34.47 3.38
CA GLY A 122 4.01 35.31 2.59
C GLY A 122 3.54 34.66 1.29
N ARG A 123 4.38 33.86 0.62
CA ARG A 123 3.99 33.12 -0.60
C ARG A 123 3.00 32.01 -0.31
N LYS A 124 3.15 31.31 0.83
CA LYS A 124 2.26 30.21 1.20
C LYS A 124 1.00 30.70 1.92
N TYR A 125 1.13 31.74 2.73
CA TYR A 125 0.12 32.33 3.58
C TYR A 125 0.07 33.84 3.34
N MET A 126 -0.59 34.26 2.25
CA MET A 126 -0.64 35.66 1.81
C MET A 126 -1.07 36.64 2.91
N HIS A 127 -1.98 36.23 3.78
CA HIS A 127 -2.47 37.02 4.91
C HIS A 127 -1.42 37.24 6.02
N LEU A 128 -0.34 36.46 6.04
CA LEU A 128 0.74 36.56 7.04
C LEU A 128 1.96 37.34 6.55
N ARG A 129 1.95 37.91 5.34
CA ARG A 129 3.10 38.60 4.74
C ARG A 129 3.70 39.71 5.61
N LYS A 130 2.86 40.40 6.40
CA LYS A 130 3.27 41.50 7.30
C LYS A 130 3.17 41.14 8.78
N THR A 131 3.15 39.85 9.12
CA THR A 131 2.96 39.42 10.50
C THR A 131 4.10 39.91 11.41
N PRO A 132 3.79 40.43 12.62
CA PRO A 132 4.79 40.87 13.59
C PRO A 132 5.47 39.70 14.30
N TYR A 133 4.91 38.48 14.24
CA TYR A 133 5.48 37.28 14.87
C TYR A 133 6.80 36.82 14.24
N LEU A 134 7.12 37.30 13.02
CA LEU A 134 8.31 36.94 12.26
C LEU A 134 9.30 38.11 12.13
N SER A 135 9.17 39.18 12.93
CA SER A 135 10.10 40.31 12.84
C SER A 135 11.45 40.05 13.51
N GLY A 136 11.52 39.07 14.42
CA GLY A 136 12.72 38.82 15.24
C GLY A 136 12.84 39.74 16.46
N ASP A 137 11.87 40.64 16.69
CA ASP A 137 11.90 41.60 17.79
C ASP A 137 10.92 41.24 18.92
N ASN A 138 11.26 41.67 20.14
CA ASN A 138 10.39 41.62 21.33
C ASN A 138 9.94 40.21 21.73
N ASP A 139 10.73 39.17 21.46
CA ASP A 139 10.45 37.79 21.91
C ASP A 139 9.05 37.30 21.46
N LYS A 140 8.54 37.81 20.33
CA LYS A 140 7.24 37.41 19.76
C LYS A 140 7.29 36.06 19.09
N ALA A 141 8.49 35.61 18.69
CA ALA A 141 8.69 34.35 18.01
C ALA A 141 8.41 33.13 18.92
N LYS A 142 8.40 33.28 20.25
CA LYS A 142 8.03 32.21 21.18
C LYS A 142 6.63 31.64 20.98
N ASP A 143 5.72 32.46 20.44
CA ASP A 143 4.35 32.07 20.14
C ASP A 143 4.24 31.37 18.76
N VAL A 144 5.36 31.11 18.07
CA VAL A 144 5.41 30.54 16.73
C VAL A 144 5.91 29.09 16.77
N LEU A 145 5.17 28.21 16.10
CA LEU A 145 5.59 26.84 15.81
C LEU A 145 5.75 26.64 14.30
N PHE A 146 6.96 26.31 13.87
CA PHE A 146 7.22 25.82 12.52
C PHE A 146 7.06 24.31 12.48
N ILE A 147 6.36 23.79 11.48
CA ILE A 147 6.28 22.33 11.25
C ILE A 147 6.90 22.04 9.88
N PHE A 148 7.96 21.23 9.85
CA PHE A 148 8.63 20.80 8.62
C PHE A 148 8.35 19.32 8.38
N ASN A 149 7.50 19.02 7.40
CA ASN A 149 7.05 17.66 7.12
C ASN A 149 7.91 16.96 6.05
N GLY A 150 8.56 15.85 6.41
CA GLY A 150 9.35 15.00 5.49
C GLY A 150 10.74 15.55 5.16
N MET A 151 11.56 15.84 6.17
CA MET A 151 12.87 16.47 6.02
C MET A 151 13.83 15.71 5.10
N GLU A 152 13.69 14.38 4.99
CA GLU A 152 14.46 13.51 4.08
C GLU A 152 14.40 13.96 2.61
N LYS A 153 13.33 14.67 2.23
CA LYS A 153 13.10 15.21 0.88
C LYS A 153 13.90 16.47 0.58
N MET A 154 14.57 17.04 1.59
CA MET A 154 15.32 18.28 1.49
C MET A 154 16.80 18.01 1.75
N LYS A 155 17.66 18.65 0.96
CA LYS A 155 19.11 18.62 1.18
C LYS A 155 19.48 19.73 2.16
N LEU A 156 19.81 19.36 3.38
CA LEU A 156 20.25 20.29 4.43
C LEU A 156 21.74 20.11 4.69
N ASP A 157 22.49 21.21 4.70
CA ASP A 157 23.92 21.19 5.01
C ASP A 157 24.19 21.94 6.31
N PHE A 158 24.58 21.21 7.35
CA PHE A 158 24.86 21.78 8.66
C PHE A 158 26.31 22.24 8.83
N ARG A 159 27.16 22.18 7.79
CA ARG A 159 28.52 22.75 7.83
C ARG A 159 28.45 24.27 7.77
N ILE A 160 29.22 24.93 8.63
CA ILE A 160 29.23 26.41 8.72
C ILE A 160 29.77 27.03 7.43
N GLY A 161 30.77 26.40 6.81
CA GLY A 161 31.32 26.86 5.54
C GLY A 161 30.44 26.64 4.30
N SER A 162 29.32 25.91 4.44
CA SER A 162 28.41 25.60 3.32
C SER A 162 27.05 26.27 3.46
N THR A 163 26.61 26.56 4.69
CA THR A 163 25.38 27.31 4.96
C THR A 163 25.71 28.51 5.84
N GLU A 164 25.58 29.69 5.22
CA GLU A 164 25.80 31.00 5.83
C GLU A 164 24.91 31.20 7.08
N LEU A 165 25.46 31.93 8.06
CA LEU A 165 24.75 32.27 9.29
C LEU A 165 23.91 33.51 9.04
N CYS A 166 22.61 33.41 9.32
CA CYS A 166 21.68 34.49 9.12
C CYS A 166 20.70 34.57 10.28
N SER A 167 20.52 35.79 10.80
CA SER A 167 19.55 36.11 11.84
C SER A 167 18.43 37.03 11.36
N ASP A 168 18.54 37.64 10.16
CA ASP A 168 17.52 38.55 9.62
C ASP A 168 16.42 37.76 8.86
N PRO A 169 15.16 37.80 9.31
CA PRO A 169 14.04 37.16 8.63
C PRO A 169 13.73 37.69 7.21
N ASN A 170 14.27 38.84 6.83
CA ASN A 170 14.08 39.47 5.52
C ASN A 170 15.21 39.16 4.53
N GLU A 171 16.31 38.56 4.99
CA GLU A 171 17.43 38.20 4.14
C GLU A 171 17.09 36.98 3.27
N ALA A 172 17.37 37.08 1.97
CA ALA A 172 17.00 36.05 1.01
C ALA A 172 18.06 34.94 0.96
N LEU A 173 17.67 33.73 1.36
CA LEU A 173 18.54 32.56 1.39
C LEU A 173 17.96 31.40 0.58
N PRO A 174 18.78 30.41 0.16
CA PRO A 174 18.28 29.13 -0.28
C PRO A 174 17.35 28.51 0.78
N SER A 175 16.28 27.82 0.35
CA SER A 175 15.28 27.26 1.27
C SER A 175 15.91 26.35 2.34
N GLY A 176 16.91 25.55 1.97
CA GLY A 176 17.65 24.70 2.90
C GLY A 176 18.41 25.49 3.96
N ALA A 177 19.01 26.61 3.58
CA ALA A 177 19.72 27.49 4.50
C ALA A 177 18.78 28.17 5.50
N VAL A 178 17.55 28.52 5.09
CA VAL A 178 16.52 29.05 6.01
C VAL A 178 16.19 28.02 7.10
N VAL A 179 15.91 26.76 6.69
CA VAL A 179 15.58 25.67 7.62
C VAL A 179 16.75 25.36 8.56
N VAL A 180 17.98 25.31 8.04
CA VAL A 180 19.18 25.10 8.86
C VAL A 180 19.38 26.22 9.87
N ASN A 181 19.22 27.50 9.49
CA ASN A 181 19.39 28.62 10.42
C ASN A 181 18.31 28.65 11.51
N LEU A 182 17.07 28.26 11.19
CA LEU A 182 16.00 28.04 12.18
C LEU A 182 16.38 26.92 13.16
N LEU A 183 16.84 25.77 12.66
CA LEU A 183 17.24 24.63 13.52
C LEU A 183 18.45 24.95 14.39
N ARG A 184 19.43 25.69 13.86
CA ARG A 184 20.58 26.18 14.62
C ARG A 184 20.24 27.24 15.67
N LYS A 185 19.01 27.79 15.64
CA LYS A 185 18.58 28.95 16.43
C LYS A 185 19.39 30.22 16.15
N TYR A 186 19.90 30.39 14.92
CA TYR A 186 20.42 31.69 14.46
C TYR A 186 19.28 32.58 13.94
N LEU A 187 18.29 31.98 13.30
CA LEU A 187 17.09 32.64 12.84
C LEU A 187 15.94 32.30 13.80
N LEU A 188 15.25 33.33 14.34
CA LEU A 188 14.14 33.21 15.29
C LEU A 188 14.40 32.19 16.43
N PRO A 189 15.38 32.46 17.32
CA PRO A 189 15.80 31.51 18.35
C PRO A 189 14.70 31.09 19.32
N GLU A 190 13.66 31.91 19.48
CA GLU A 190 12.57 31.67 20.42
C GLU A 190 11.46 30.79 19.81
N ALA A 191 11.40 30.66 18.49
CA ALA A 191 10.40 29.83 17.81
C ALA A 191 10.63 28.34 18.07
N SER A 192 9.54 27.59 18.23
CA SER A 192 9.58 26.13 18.34
C SER A 192 9.48 25.48 16.96
N ILE A 193 10.06 24.29 16.81
CA ILE A 193 10.14 23.58 15.54
C ILE A 193 9.77 22.11 15.75
N LEU A 194 8.81 21.62 14.97
CA LEU A 194 8.55 20.20 14.78
C LEU A 194 9.09 19.78 13.42
N VAL A 195 10.09 18.90 13.40
CA VAL A 195 10.57 18.27 12.16
C VAL A 195 10.09 16.84 12.13
N THR A 196 9.54 16.39 11.01
CA THR A 196 9.30 14.96 10.80
C THR A 196 10.28 14.37 9.80
N THR A 197 10.75 13.15 10.08
CA THR A 197 11.61 12.45 9.13
C THR A 197 11.52 10.92 9.21
N ARG A 198 12.17 10.22 8.29
CA ARG A 198 12.32 8.76 8.30
C ARG A 198 13.43 8.31 9.22
N LEU A 199 13.41 7.05 9.64
CA LEU A 199 14.40 6.50 10.57
C LEU A 199 15.82 6.58 9.99
N SER A 200 16.02 6.26 8.71
CA SER A 200 17.33 6.36 8.05
C SER A 200 17.87 7.79 7.89
N ALA A 201 17.02 8.81 8.09
CA ALA A 201 17.35 10.21 7.89
C ALA A 201 17.46 11.00 9.20
N VAL A 202 17.27 10.34 10.36
CA VAL A 202 17.34 11.00 11.68
C VAL A 202 18.70 11.66 11.92
N ASP A 203 19.78 10.98 11.53
CA ASP A 203 21.16 11.45 11.76
C ASP A 203 21.58 12.60 10.83
N ARG A 204 20.77 12.96 9.83
CA ARG A 204 21.05 14.13 8.97
C ARG A 204 20.97 15.45 9.74
N VAL A 205 20.28 15.47 10.87
CA VAL A 205 20.27 16.63 11.77
C VAL A 205 21.20 16.34 12.97
N PRO A 206 22.27 17.14 13.15
CA PRO A 206 23.16 16.96 14.28
C PRO A 206 22.43 17.04 15.63
N LYS A 207 22.72 16.09 16.53
CA LYS A 207 22.08 15.93 17.84
C LYS A 207 22.05 17.22 18.68
N LYS A 208 23.10 18.04 18.57
CA LYS A 208 23.20 19.35 19.25
C LYS A 208 22.09 20.34 18.90
N TYR A 209 21.37 20.13 17.79
CA TYR A 209 20.26 20.98 17.36
C TYR A 209 18.88 20.39 17.67
N ILE A 210 18.80 19.20 18.26
CA ILE A 210 17.53 18.56 18.62
C ILE A 210 17.39 18.50 20.13
N ASN A 211 16.26 18.96 20.65
CA ASN A 211 15.97 18.90 22.08
C ASN A 211 15.28 17.59 22.46
N ARG A 212 14.39 17.07 21.59
CA ARG A 212 13.59 15.89 21.87
C ARG A 212 13.42 15.01 20.63
N TYR A 213 13.56 13.70 20.83
CA TYR A 213 13.34 12.68 19.81
C TYR A 213 12.06 11.90 20.11
N VAL A 214 11.18 11.80 19.12
CA VAL A 214 9.86 11.17 19.25
C VAL A 214 9.69 10.12 18.16
N GLN A 215 9.49 8.86 18.54
CA GLN A 215 9.25 7.76 17.61
C GLN A 215 7.75 7.52 17.44
N ILE A 216 7.27 7.45 16.20
CA ILE A 216 5.94 6.94 15.86
C ILE A 216 6.05 5.46 15.52
N CYS A 217 5.33 4.64 16.28
CA CYS A 217 5.35 3.19 16.21
C CYS A 217 4.09 2.57 15.57
N GLY A 218 3.18 3.35 14.97
CA GLY A 218 1.99 2.79 14.31
C GLY A 218 0.97 2.18 15.29
N PHE A 219 0.27 1.12 14.87
CA PHE A 219 -0.77 0.43 15.65
C PHE A 219 -0.23 -0.85 16.26
N ASN A 220 0.45 -0.72 17.41
CA ASN A 220 1.11 -1.82 18.08
C ASN A 220 0.18 -2.74 18.89
N ASP A 221 -1.13 -2.50 18.85
CA ASP A 221 -2.11 -3.28 19.59
C ASP A 221 -3.38 -3.54 18.75
N PRO A 222 -4.02 -4.73 18.90
CA PRO A 222 -5.25 -5.06 18.17
C PRO A 222 -6.42 -4.11 18.45
N VAL A 223 -6.42 -3.39 19.58
CA VAL A 223 -7.50 -2.46 19.95
C VAL A 223 -7.46 -1.22 19.05
N ARG A 224 -6.30 -0.61 18.83
CA ARG A 224 -6.11 0.51 17.88
C ARG A 224 -6.42 0.07 16.45
N GLN A 225 -5.97 -1.13 16.06
CA GLN A 225 -6.27 -1.67 14.74
C GLN A 225 -7.79 -1.83 14.55
N ARG A 226 -8.50 -2.44 15.52
CA ARG A 226 -9.97 -2.53 15.50
C ARG A 226 -10.63 -1.17 15.44
N ALA A 227 -10.20 -0.21 16.26
CA ALA A 227 -10.76 1.15 16.25
C ALA A 227 -10.64 1.79 14.87
N TYR A 228 -9.52 1.55 14.16
CA TYR A 228 -9.31 2.04 12.80
C TYR A 228 -10.31 1.42 11.82
N PHE A 229 -10.46 0.08 11.84
CA PHE A 229 -11.40 -0.62 10.97
C PHE A 229 -12.85 -0.19 11.22
N THR A 230 -13.26 -0.16 12.49
CA THR A 230 -14.58 0.31 12.93
C THR A 230 -14.85 1.72 12.41
N SER A 231 -13.92 2.65 12.62
CA SER A 231 -14.09 4.03 12.18
C SER A 231 -14.14 4.16 10.66
N ARG A 232 -13.40 3.34 9.89
CA ARG A 232 -13.36 3.42 8.42
C ARG A 232 -14.62 2.85 7.80
N LEU A 233 -15.03 1.68 8.26
CA LEU A 233 -16.08 0.88 7.62
C LEU A 233 -17.49 1.36 7.98
N LEU A 234 -17.68 1.97 9.16
CA LEU A 234 -18.99 2.46 9.61
C LEU A 234 -19.35 3.85 9.06
N GLN A 235 -18.39 4.78 8.91
CA GLN A 235 -18.68 6.17 8.50
C GLN A 235 -19.07 6.34 7.03
N GLN A 236 -18.81 5.35 6.16
CA GLN A 236 -19.22 5.44 4.75
C GLN A 236 -20.71 5.14 4.53
N ASN A 237 -21.42 4.70 5.57
CA ASN A 237 -22.87 4.56 5.59
C ASN A 237 -23.43 5.64 6.52
N GLU A 238 -23.93 6.75 5.97
CA GLU A 238 -24.67 7.78 6.75
C GLU A 238 -26.02 7.25 7.30
N GLY A 239 -26.32 5.96 7.13
CA GLY A 239 -27.43 5.22 7.75
C GLY A 239 -26.95 4.21 8.80
N LYS A 240 -27.89 3.60 9.52
CA LYS A 240 -27.59 2.52 10.49
C LYS A 240 -26.61 1.51 9.87
N PRO A 241 -25.57 1.08 10.59
CA PRO A 241 -24.63 0.13 10.05
C PRO A 241 -25.36 -1.12 9.60
N GLY A 242 -25.14 -1.53 8.36
CA GLY A 242 -25.70 -2.78 7.86
C GLY A 242 -25.11 -3.95 8.65
N LYS A 243 -25.92 -4.97 8.92
CA LYS A 243 -25.51 -6.21 9.61
C LYS A 243 -24.22 -6.82 9.01
N LEU A 244 -24.01 -6.63 7.70
CA LEU A 244 -22.82 -7.06 6.98
C LEU A 244 -21.54 -6.31 7.44
N THR A 245 -21.62 -4.99 7.64
CA THR A 245 -20.47 -4.18 8.10
C THR A 245 -20.03 -4.57 9.50
N GLU A 246 -20.97 -4.79 10.41
CA GLU A 246 -20.68 -5.23 11.79
C GLU A 246 -20.02 -6.62 11.80
N THR A 247 -20.55 -7.55 11.00
CA THR A 247 -19.98 -8.90 10.85
C THR A 247 -18.54 -8.86 10.30
N LEU A 248 -18.27 -8.01 9.30
CA LEU A 248 -16.93 -7.84 8.75
C LEU A 248 -15.94 -7.28 9.77
N ILE A 249 -16.34 -6.29 10.57
CA ILE A 249 -15.49 -5.71 11.63
C ILE A 249 -15.18 -6.76 12.71
N GLU A 250 -16.17 -7.55 13.10
CA GLU A 250 -15.99 -8.61 14.10
C GLU A 250 -15.07 -9.71 13.59
N MET A 251 -15.27 -10.17 12.36
CA MET A 251 -14.39 -11.13 11.71
C MET A 251 -12.95 -10.62 11.60
N LEU A 252 -12.74 -9.36 11.19
CA LEU A 252 -11.40 -8.76 11.17
C LEU A 252 -10.76 -8.74 12.54
N TYR A 253 -11.50 -8.33 13.58
CA TYR A 253 -10.98 -8.29 14.94
C TYR A 253 -10.53 -9.66 15.45
N LEU A 254 -11.35 -10.70 15.23
CA LEU A 254 -10.99 -12.08 15.59
C LEU A 254 -9.73 -12.55 14.86
N ASN A 255 -9.55 -12.15 13.60
CA ASN A 255 -8.33 -12.47 12.84
C ASN A 255 -7.09 -11.73 13.33
N LEU A 256 -7.22 -10.47 13.79
CA LEU A 256 -6.10 -9.69 14.35
C LEU A 256 -5.66 -10.23 15.71
N GLN A 257 -6.57 -10.81 16.50
CA GLN A 257 -6.24 -11.42 17.79
C GLN A 257 -5.46 -12.73 17.67
N ARG A 258 -5.57 -13.45 16.54
CA ARG A 258 -5.02 -14.80 16.35
C ARG A 258 -3.57 -14.81 15.83
N GLU A 259 -2.77 -13.78 16.12
CA GLU A 259 -1.36 -13.67 15.66
C GLU A 259 -1.17 -14.00 14.17
N SER A 260 -2.10 -13.52 13.32
CA SER A 260 -2.08 -13.77 11.88
C SER A 260 -1.08 -12.84 11.16
N GLN A 261 -0.65 -13.21 9.94
CA GLN A 261 0.16 -12.32 9.07
C GLN A 261 -0.51 -10.94 8.89
N LEU A 262 -1.85 -10.91 8.86
CA LEU A 262 -2.63 -9.68 8.80
C LEU A 262 -2.41 -8.80 10.05
N ALA A 263 -2.35 -9.40 11.25
CA ALA A 263 -2.06 -8.68 12.50
C ALA A 263 -0.66 -8.06 12.47
N THR A 264 0.33 -8.80 11.97
CA THR A 264 1.71 -8.34 11.80
C THR A 264 1.80 -7.20 10.79
N ALA A 265 1.13 -7.30 9.64
CA ALA A 265 1.10 -6.24 8.63
C ALA A 265 0.35 -4.99 9.13
N CYS A 266 -0.79 -5.17 9.83
CA CYS A 266 -1.62 -4.09 10.35
C CYS A 266 -1.02 -3.33 11.54
N PHE A 267 0.18 -3.70 12.00
CA PHE A 267 1.03 -2.81 12.79
C PHE A 267 1.23 -1.46 12.10
N LEU A 268 1.33 -1.46 10.77
CA LEU A 268 1.43 -0.24 9.98
C LEU A 268 0.02 0.28 9.63
N PRO A 269 -0.34 1.52 10.02
CA PRO A 269 -1.62 2.12 9.66
C PRO A 269 -1.91 2.14 8.15
N SER A 270 -0.87 2.17 7.31
CA SER A 270 -1.03 2.08 5.86
C SER A 270 -1.61 0.75 5.40
N TYR A 271 -1.26 -0.38 6.03
CA TYR A 271 -1.82 -1.70 5.70
C TYR A 271 -3.26 -1.85 6.19
N CYS A 272 -3.63 -1.21 7.31
CA CYS A 272 -5.04 -1.10 7.69
C CYS A 272 -5.85 -0.33 6.63
N TRP A 273 -5.29 0.75 6.08
CA TRP A 273 -5.90 1.48 4.98
C TRP A 273 -6.05 0.62 3.72
N LEU A 274 -5.00 -0.14 3.34
CA LEU A 274 -5.04 -1.04 2.19
C LEU A 274 -6.14 -2.09 2.36
N THR A 275 -6.24 -2.67 3.55
CA THR A 275 -7.26 -3.67 3.88
C THR A 275 -8.66 -3.07 3.78
N CYS A 276 -8.91 -1.90 4.39
CA CYS A 276 -10.19 -1.19 4.25
C CYS A 276 -10.52 -0.87 2.79
N ALA A 277 -9.52 -0.42 2.02
CA ALA A 277 -9.69 -0.05 0.63
C ALA A 277 -10.13 -1.23 -0.23
N THR A 278 -9.44 -2.36 -0.05
CA THR A 278 -9.73 -3.62 -0.73
C THR A 278 -11.11 -4.14 -0.32
N LEU A 279 -11.44 -4.16 0.97
CA LEU A 279 -12.78 -4.55 1.45
C LEU A 279 -13.89 -3.66 0.87
N HIS A 280 -13.63 -2.35 0.71
CA HIS A 280 -14.56 -1.45 0.05
C HIS A 280 -14.81 -1.80 -1.41
N LEU A 281 -13.74 -2.10 -2.16
CA LEU A 281 -13.86 -2.55 -3.55
C LEU A 281 -14.68 -3.83 -3.68
N LEU A 282 -14.63 -4.70 -2.67
CA LEU A 282 -15.19 -6.04 -2.73
C LEU A 282 -16.64 -6.12 -2.24
N HIS A 283 -16.97 -5.39 -1.17
CA HIS A 283 -18.26 -5.49 -0.48
C HIS A 283 -19.15 -4.26 -0.60
N PHE A 284 -18.58 -3.08 -0.85
CA PHE A 284 -19.30 -1.81 -0.82
C PHE A 284 -19.27 -1.12 -2.19
N THR A 285 -19.60 -1.88 -3.24
CA THR A 285 -19.68 -1.39 -4.62
C THR A 285 -21.02 -0.69 -4.90
N ASP A 286 -20.95 0.51 -5.47
CA ASP A 286 -22.12 1.29 -5.90
C ASP A 286 -21.97 1.69 -7.38
N THR A 287 -23.04 1.54 -8.16
CA THR A 287 -23.13 1.91 -9.58
C THR A 287 -22.92 3.41 -9.83
N LYS A 288 -23.16 4.26 -8.83
CA LYS A 288 -22.96 5.72 -8.92
C LYS A 288 -21.58 6.18 -8.46
N SER A 289 -20.80 5.31 -7.83
CA SER A 289 -19.47 5.65 -7.31
C SER A 289 -18.42 5.67 -8.43
N PRO A 290 -17.32 6.45 -8.29
CA PRO A 290 -16.24 6.43 -9.26
C PRO A 290 -15.63 5.03 -9.37
N VAL A 291 -15.28 4.63 -10.58
CA VAL A 291 -14.68 3.32 -10.89
C VAL A 291 -13.38 3.14 -10.09
N ARG A 292 -13.26 2.01 -9.37
CA ARG A 292 -12.08 1.66 -8.56
C ARG A 292 -11.54 0.30 -8.99
N THR A 293 -10.25 0.23 -9.23
CA THR A 293 -9.58 -1.02 -9.59
C THR A 293 -8.67 -1.47 -8.45
N LEU A 294 -8.49 -2.78 -8.31
CA LEU A 294 -7.54 -3.40 -7.38
C LEU A 294 -6.14 -2.88 -7.66
N THR A 295 -5.73 -2.83 -8.94
CA THR A 295 -4.42 -2.27 -9.33
C THR A 295 -4.31 -0.79 -8.95
N GLY A 296 -5.40 -0.03 -9.07
CA GLY A 296 -5.47 1.37 -8.65
C GLY A 296 -5.31 1.53 -7.15
N ILE A 297 -5.90 0.65 -6.35
CA ILE A 297 -5.75 0.64 -4.88
C ILE A 297 -4.29 0.40 -4.48
N TYR A 298 -3.64 -0.61 -5.05
CA TYR A 298 -2.23 -0.92 -4.77
C TYR A 298 -1.28 0.18 -5.27
N THR A 299 -1.58 0.77 -6.43
CA THR A 299 -0.79 1.91 -6.95
C THR A 299 -0.94 3.15 -6.06
N SER A 300 -2.16 3.45 -5.59
CA SER A 300 -2.38 4.52 -4.62
C SER A 300 -1.74 4.21 -3.27
N PHE A 301 -1.75 2.96 -2.82
CA PHE A 301 -1.02 2.52 -1.62
C PHE A 301 0.48 2.83 -1.74
N MET A 302 1.11 2.45 -2.86
CA MET A 302 2.53 2.77 -3.08
C MET A 302 2.79 4.26 -3.10
N ARG A 303 1.93 5.01 -3.78
CA ARG A 303 2.03 6.47 -3.82
C ARG A 303 1.94 7.12 -2.45
N LEU A 304 1.07 6.63 -1.57
CA LEU A 304 0.91 7.19 -0.23
C LEU A 304 2.11 6.91 0.68
N ASN A 305 2.80 5.79 0.49
CA ASN A 305 3.92 5.36 1.33
C ASN A 305 5.29 5.81 0.79
N PHE A 306 5.43 5.91 -0.53
CA PHE A 306 6.69 6.19 -1.22
C PHE A 306 6.65 7.47 -2.08
N GLY A 307 5.57 8.24 -2.02
CA GLY A 307 5.41 9.49 -2.77
C GLY A 307 6.41 10.56 -2.36
N GLY A 308 7.12 11.12 -3.34
CA GLY A 308 8.10 12.18 -3.13
C GLY A 308 9.40 11.71 -2.45
N GLU A 309 9.67 10.41 -2.45
CA GLU A 309 10.86 9.83 -1.82
C GLU A 309 12.04 9.77 -2.77
N VAL A 310 12.95 10.72 -2.61
CA VAL A 310 14.21 10.80 -3.35
C VAL A 310 15.33 10.27 -2.46
N ILE A 311 16.13 9.32 -2.96
CA ILE A 311 17.35 8.93 -2.27
C ILE A 311 18.40 9.98 -2.60
N THR A 312 18.50 11.02 -1.76
CA THR A 312 19.55 12.03 -1.89
C THR A 312 20.86 11.48 -1.34
N VAL A 313 21.82 11.26 -2.25
CA VAL A 313 23.22 11.00 -1.91
C VAL A 313 23.82 12.30 -1.37
N ASP A 314 24.45 12.25 -0.20
CA ASP A 314 25.14 13.40 0.35
C ASP A 314 26.30 13.80 -0.56
N GLY A 315 26.27 15.05 -1.04
CA GLY A 315 27.39 15.73 -1.66
C GLY A 315 27.87 15.20 -3.03
N ASN A 316 27.60 15.99 -4.09
CA ASN A 316 28.19 15.91 -5.42
C ASN A 316 27.72 14.79 -6.37
N VAL A 317 26.55 14.94 -6.99
CA VAL A 317 26.46 14.86 -8.46
C VAL A 317 25.33 15.75 -8.96
N SER A 318 25.67 16.76 -9.77
CA SER A 318 24.75 17.45 -10.66
C SER A 318 24.70 16.67 -11.98
N SER A 319 23.78 15.71 -12.09
CA SER A 319 23.41 15.15 -13.39
C SER A 319 21.92 14.82 -13.40
N GLN A 320 21.25 15.42 -14.37
CA GLN A 320 19.81 15.44 -14.56
C GLN A 320 19.19 14.08 -14.97
N GLU A 321 19.92 12.95 -14.87
CA GLU A 321 19.52 11.73 -15.59
C GLU A 321 19.19 10.49 -14.72
N GLN A 322 19.55 10.43 -13.43
CA GLN A 322 19.08 9.34 -12.55
C GLN A 322 18.86 9.81 -11.11
N GLN A 323 17.78 10.56 -10.86
CA GLN A 323 17.22 10.57 -9.51
C GLN A 323 16.64 9.18 -9.23
N ASN A 324 17.39 8.32 -8.54
CA ASN A 324 16.87 7.04 -8.10
C ASN A 324 15.86 7.30 -6.98
N SER A 325 14.57 7.18 -7.31
CA SER A 325 13.54 7.16 -6.30
C SER A 325 13.66 5.88 -5.47
N LEU A 326 13.27 5.96 -4.19
CA LEU A 326 13.26 4.79 -3.33
C LEU A 326 12.34 3.69 -3.86
N MET A 327 11.20 4.08 -4.45
CA MET A 327 10.28 3.13 -5.07
C MET A 327 10.93 2.41 -6.26
N LEU A 328 11.68 3.11 -7.12
CA LEU A 328 12.37 2.47 -8.23
C LEU A 328 13.40 1.45 -7.73
N TYR A 329 14.13 1.78 -6.65
CA TYR A 329 15.05 0.86 -6.00
C TYR A 329 14.33 -0.39 -5.45
N VAL A 330 13.17 -0.21 -4.82
CA VAL A 330 12.31 -1.32 -4.36
C VAL A 330 11.91 -2.21 -5.53
N VAL A 331 11.47 -1.64 -6.65
CA VAL A 331 11.06 -2.45 -7.81
C VAL A 331 12.25 -3.23 -8.38
N ARG A 332 13.43 -2.61 -8.47
CA ARG A 332 14.66 -3.27 -8.98
C ARG A 332 15.17 -4.40 -8.08
N THR A 333 14.91 -4.31 -6.78
CA THR A 333 15.37 -5.30 -5.78
C THR A 333 14.25 -6.27 -5.41
N VAL A 334 13.26 -5.81 -4.63
CA VAL A 334 12.12 -6.60 -4.17
C VAL A 334 11.21 -7.01 -5.33
N GLY A 335 10.98 -6.15 -6.32
CA GLY A 335 10.17 -6.52 -7.49
C GLY A 335 10.82 -7.61 -8.34
N LYS A 336 12.16 -7.63 -8.42
CA LYS A 336 12.91 -8.71 -9.05
C LYS A 336 12.82 -10.02 -8.25
N LEU A 337 12.98 -9.96 -6.93
CA LEU A 337 12.78 -11.11 -6.04
C LEU A 337 11.36 -11.66 -6.18
N ALA A 338 10.36 -10.78 -6.22
CA ALA A 338 8.96 -11.15 -6.39
C ALA A 338 8.73 -11.84 -7.75
N PHE A 339 9.31 -11.30 -8.82
CA PHE A 339 9.22 -11.90 -10.15
C PHE A 339 9.91 -13.27 -10.24
N ASP A 340 11.05 -13.45 -9.58
CA ASP A 340 11.72 -14.75 -9.45
C ASP A 340 10.85 -15.74 -8.65
N GLY A 341 10.21 -15.28 -7.58
CA GLY A 341 9.23 -16.04 -6.82
C GLY A 341 8.07 -16.51 -7.69
N ILE A 342 7.48 -15.63 -8.51
CA ILE A 342 6.37 -15.98 -9.41
C ILE A 342 6.82 -16.99 -10.47
N THR A 343 7.96 -16.71 -11.12
CA THR A 343 8.50 -17.56 -12.19
C THR A 343 8.79 -18.98 -11.70
N ASN A 344 9.25 -19.11 -10.45
CA ASN A 344 9.60 -20.40 -9.84
C ASN A 344 8.53 -20.96 -8.90
N LYS A 345 7.33 -20.36 -8.85
CA LYS A 345 6.23 -20.80 -7.96
C LYS A 345 6.59 -20.83 -6.46
N ARG A 346 7.30 -19.82 -5.97
CA ARG A 346 7.78 -19.69 -4.57
C ARG A 346 7.21 -18.46 -3.87
N THR A 347 6.79 -18.64 -2.61
CA THR A 347 6.21 -17.60 -1.74
C THR A 347 7.06 -17.29 -0.50
N SER A 348 8.12 -18.07 -0.25
CA SER A 348 9.07 -17.86 0.84
C SER A 348 10.51 -17.88 0.36
N PHE A 349 11.35 -17.07 0.99
CA PHE A 349 12.73 -16.80 0.58
C PHE A 349 13.68 -16.93 1.78
N SER A 350 14.88 -17.44 1.55
CA SER A 350 15.93 -17.53 2.58
C SER A 350 16.64 -16.19 2.79
N ALA A 351 17.30 -16.04 3.94
CA ALA A 351 18.15 -14.88 4.21
C ALA A 351 19.27 -14.71 3.18
N GLU A 352 19.89 -15.80 2.75
CA GLU A 352 20.99 -15.81 1.78
C GLU A 352 20.54 -15.34 0.40
N GLU A 353 19.37 -15.78 -0.06
CA GLU A 353 18.75 -15.30 -1.30
C GLU A 353 18.45 -13.80 -1.21
N LEU A 354 17.87 -13.36 -0.09
CA LEU A 354 17.60 -11.95 0.13
C LEU A 354 18.90 -11.14 0.07
N GLU A 355 19.97 -11.60 0.71
CA GLU A 355 21.29 -10.98 0.62
C GLU A 355 21.87 -11.02 -0.79
N GLN A 356 21.66 -12.05 -1.58
CA GLN A 356 22.13 -12.09 -2.97
C GLN A 356 21.41 -11.05 -3.84
N TRP A 357 20.08 -10.97 -3.73
CA TRP A 357 19.24 -10.09 -4.56
C TRP A 357 19.28 -8.63 -4.12
N VAL A 358 19.38 -8.39 -2.81
CA VAL A 358 19.50 -7.05 -2.21
C VAL A 358 20.97 -6.61 -2.18
N GLY A 359 21.92 -7.54 -2.11
CA GLY A 359 23.35 -7.31 -1.81
C GLY A 359 24.30 -7.14 -2.99
N GLY A 360 24.19 -7.89 -4.10
CA GLY A 360 25.05 -7.76 -5.30
C GLY A 360 26.58 -7.90 -5.08
N LYS A 361 27.32 -8.48 -6.04
CA LYS A 361 28.77 -8.79 -5.86
C LYS A 361 29.75 -7.61 -6.02
N THR A 362 29.30 -6.44 -6.47
CA THR A 362 30.13 -5.23 -6.58
C THR A 362 29.24 -4.02 -6.35
N LYS A 363 29.37 -3.35 -5.21
CA LYS A 363 28.60 -2.14 -4.92
C LYS A 363 29.48 -0.91 -4.90
N THR A 364 29.02 0.15 -5.56
CA THR A 364 29.55 1.49 -5.34
C THR A 364 29.18 1.97 -3.93
N ASP A 365 29.90 2.96 -3.40
CA ASP A 365 29.58 3.56 -2.10
C ASP A 365 28.13 4.08 -2.04
N GLU A 366 27.61 4.57 -3.17
CA GLU A 366 26.22 5.01 -3.32
C GLU A 366 25.22 3.85 -3.16
N GLU A 367 25.50 2.69 -3.78
CA GLU A 367 24.65 1.51 -3.68
C GLU A 367 24.67 0.89 -2.28
N LEU A 368 25.79 1.00 -1.55
CA LEU A 368 25.89 0.60 -0.15
C LEU A 368 25.04 1.50 0.76
N GLN A 369 25.00 2.80 0.49
CA GLN A 369 24.17 3.72 1.26
C GLN A 369 22.67 3.51 0.96
N GLN A 370 22.30 3.29 -0.30
CA GLN A 370 20.92 2.93 -0.68
C GLN A 370 20.48 1.62 -0.03
N LEU A 371 21.37 0.63 0.01
CA LEU A 371 21.17 -0.63 0.70
C LEU A 371 20.89 -0.43 2.19
N ALA A 372 21.66 0.43 2.85
CA ALA A 372 21.48 0.73 4.27
C ALA A 372 20.11 1.37 4.53
N VAL A 373 19.72 2.37 3.74
CA VAL A 373 18.38 2.99 3.83
C VAL A 373 17.29 1.95 3.63
N PHE A 374 17.43 1.12 2.60
CA PHE A 374 16.47 0.07 2.28
C PHE A 374 16.31 -0.94 3.42
N ARG A 375 17.41 -1.44 3.98
CA ARG A 375 17.41 -2.41 5.08
C ARG A 375 16.81 -1.85 6.37
N THR A 376 17.06 -0.58 6.67
CA THR A 376 16.59 0.04 7.92
C THR A 376 15.11 0.45 7.86
N ASP A 377 14.63 0.92 6.70
CA ASP A 377 13.33 1.63 6.64
C ASP A 377 12.26 0.94 5.79
N VAL A 378 12.67 0.07 4.86
CA VAL A 378 11.80 -0.38 3.75
C VAL A 378 11.64 -1.87 3.69
N LEU A 379 12.66 -2.65 4.07
CA LEU A 379 12.61 -4.09 3.95
C LEU A 379 11.45 -4.70 4.74
N ASP A 380 11.34 -4.31 6.02
CA ASP A 380 10.26 -4.74 6.93
C ASP A 380 8.87 -4.23 6.53
N PHE A 381 8.81 -3.25 5.63
CA PHE A 381 7.54 -2.80 5.08
C PHE A 381 6.94 -3.85 4.13
N PHE A 382 7.79 -4.62 3.42
CA PHE A 382 7.35 -5.59 2.41
C PHE A 382 7.46 -7.03 2.89
N LEU A 383 8.48 -7.36 3.68
CA LEU A 383 8.79 -8.72 4.09
C LEU A 383 8.66 -8.90 5.59
N VAL A 384 8.17 -10.07 6.00
CA VAL A 384 8.03 -10.49 7.39
C VAL A 384 8.84 -11.76 7.58
N SER A 385 9.59 -11.84 8.69
CA SER A 385 10.29 -13.05 9.11
C SER A 385 9.31 -14.09 9.63
N ARG A 386 9.47 -15.35 9.22
CA ARG A 386 8.80 -16.50 9.81
C ARG A 386 9.85 -17.44 10.37
N ASP A 387 9.73 -17.77 11.65
CA ASP A 387 10.56 -18.76 12.31
C ASP A 387 9.92 -20.15 12.09
N ASP A 388 10.64 -21.05 11.42
CA ASP A 388 10.22 -22.44 11.28
C ASP A 388 10.47 -23.15 12.62
N HIS A 389 9.44 -23.25 13.46
CA HIS A 389 9.49 -24.05 14.68
C HIS A 389 9.36 -25.57 14.43
N GLY A 390 9.64 -26.06 13.21
CA GLY A 390 9.39 -27.46 12.86
C GLY A 390 10.32 -28.06 11.80
N LYS A 391 11.17 -28.97 12.27
CA LYS A 391 11.99 -30.00 11.58
C LYS A 391 13.33 -29.56 10.97
N ASP A 392 14.37 -30.18 11.52
CA ASP A 392 15.82 -30.08 11.28
C ASP A 392 16.57 -28.81 11.75
N PRO A 393 17.28 -28.88 12.91
CA PRO A 393 18.16 -27.83 13.41
C PRO A 393 19.40 -27.57 12.54
N GLU A 394 19.71 -28.45 11.58
CA GLU A 394 20.93 -28.37 10.77
C GLU A 394 20.76 -27.60 9.44
N SER A 395 19.51 -27.28 9.04
CA SER A 395 19.21 -26.41 7.88
C SER A 395 18.44 -25.13 8.26
N GLY A 396 18.36 -24.81 9.55
CA GLY A 396 17.49 -23.81 10.17
C GLY A 396 17.84 -22.35 9.87
N GLY A 397 17.71 -21.94 8.60
CA GLY A 397 17.79 -20.55 8.18
C GLY A 397 16.45 -19.82 8.32
N ARG A 398 16.50 -18.56 8.75
CA ARG A 398 15.32 -17.68 8.80
C ARG A 398 14.69 -17.51 7.42
N ARG A 399 13.38 -17.69 7.32
CA ARG A 399 12.60 -17.52 6.09
C ARG A 399 11.84 -16.19 6.10
N TYR A 400 11.70 -15.59 4.93
CA TYR A 400 10.97 -14.35 4.71
C TYR A 400 9.82 -14.56 3.74
N VAL A 401 8.67 -13.95 4.04
CA VAL A 401 7.47 -13.95 3.20
C VAL A 401 7.00 -12.52 3.00
N PHE A 402 6.27 -12.26 1.91
CA PHE A 402 5.63 -10.96 1.73
C PHE A 402 4.56 -10.73 2.78
N ALA A 403 4.55 -9.55 3.41
CA ALA A 403 3.56 -9.17 4.43
C ALA A 403 2.12 -9.29 3.92
N VAL A 404 1.92 -9.07 2.62
CA VAL A 404 0.69 -9.33 1.88
C VAL A 404 1.07 -10.08 0.60
N PRO A 405 0.57 -11.30 0.34
CA PRO A 405 0.90 -12.11 -0.84
C PRO A 405 0.65 -11.38 -2.17
N ALA A 406 -0.49 -10.71 -2.30
CA ALA A 406 -0.82 -9.90 -3.47
C ALA A 406 0.20 -8.77 -3.76
N MET A 407 0.99 -8.36 -2.76
CA MET A 407 2.07 -7.40 -2.95
C MET A 407 3.24 -7.96 -3.75
N GLN A 408 3.53 -9.26 -3.59
CA GLN A 408 4.50 -9.98 -4.41
C GLN A 408 4.09 -9.87 -5.89
N GLU A 409 2.83 -10.18 -6.18
CA GLU A 409 2.28 -10.15 -7.53
C GLU A 409 2.29 -8.76 -8.14
N TYR A 410 1.87 -7.76 -7.37
CA TYR A 410 1.89 -6.36 -7.81
C TYR A 410 3.31 -5.89 -8.16
N LEU A 411 4.30 -6.15 -7.28
CA LEU A 411 5.68 -5.71 -7.49
C LEU A 411 6.35 -6.44 -8.64
N ALA A 412 6.08 -7.72 -8.81
CA ALA A 412 6.56 -8.48 -9.96
C ALA A 412 5.96 -7.95 -11.28
N ALA A 413 4.65 -7.67 -11.31
CA ALA A 413 3.99 -7.10 -12.48
C ALA A 413 4.58 -5.74 -12.82
N LEU A 414 4.81 -4.89 -11.81
CA LEU A 414 5.44 -3.58 -11.97
C LEU A 414 6.88 -3.69 -12.50
N TYR A 415 7.67 -4.63 -11.99
CA TYR A 415 9.04 -4.91 -12.46
C TYR A 415 9.08 -5.23 -13.96
N VAL A 416 8.14 -6.06 -14.44
CA VAL A 416 8.05 -6.42 -15.86
C VAL A 416 7.55 -5.24 -16.72
N VAL A 417 6.47 -4.57 -16.31
CA VAL A 417 5.87 -3.48 -17.09
C VAL A 417 6.80 -2.27 -17.21
N LEU A 418 7.66 -2.00 -16.22
CA LEU A 418 8.68 -0.96 -16.31
C LEU A 418 9.80 -1.28 -17.32
N GLY A 419 9.91 -2.53 -17.79
CA GLY A 419 10.96 -2.93 -18.73
C GLY A 419 12.33 -3.12 -18.09
N GLU A 420 12.40 -3.24 -16.76
CA GLU A 420 13.64 -3.56 -16.04
C GLU A 420 14.13 -4.98 -16.37
N ASN A 421 13.23 -5.85 -16.83
CA ASN A 421 13.57 -7.11 -17.47
C ASN A 421 13.63 -6.97 -19.00
N LYS A 422 14.77 -6.49 -19.50
CA LYS A 422 14.99 -6.27 -20.95
C LYS A 422 14.81 -7.55 -21.77
N THR A 423 15.24 -8.71 -21.27
CA THR A 423 15.13 -9.98 -22.01
C THR A 423 13.69 -10.44 -22.17
N VAL A 424 12.83 -10.24 -21.17
CA VAL A 424 11.39 -10.53 -21.29
C VAL A 424 10.72 -9.55 -22.25
N LEU A 425 11.04 -8.25 -22.16
CA LEU A 425 10.47 -7.23 -23.04
C LEU A 425 10.95 -7.37 -24.50
N GLU A 426 12.21 -7.72 -24.72
CA GLU A 426 12.79 -7.98 -26.03
C GLU A 426 12.21 -9.25 -26.66
N LYS A 427 12.01 -10.32 -25.89
CA LYS A 427 11.27 -11.50 -26.35
C LYS A 427 9.86 -11.13 -26.78
N LEU A 428 9.11 -10.39 -25.93
CA LEU A 428 7.77 -9.87 -26.26
C LEU A 428 7.75 -9.02 -27.54
N THR A 429 8.85 -8.33 -27.88
CA THR A 429 8.95 -7.42 -29.03
C THR A 429 9.36 -8.14 -30.31
N LYS A 430 10.31 -9.09 -30.23
CA LYS A 430 10.88 -9.80 -31.36
C LYS A 430 9.85 -10.70 -32.05
N GLU A 431 9.06 -11.45 -31.29
CA GLU A 431 8.02 -12.32 -31.84
C GLU A 431 6.79 -11.56 -32.37
N VAL A 432 6.52 -10.34 -31.89
CA VAL A 432 5.48 -9.46 -32.45
C VAL A 432 5.90 -8.92 -33.83
N SER A 433 7.21 -8.79 -34.07
CA SER A 433 7.77 -8.33 -35.35
C SER A 433 7.87 -9.47 -36.37
N GLU A 434 8.23 -10.68 -35.94
CA GLU A 434 8.32 -11.89 -36.78
C GLU A 434 6.93 -12.47 -37.16
N ALA A 435 5.90 -12.26 -36.33
CA ALA A 435 4.52 -12.69 -36.63
C ALA A 435 3.76 -11.84 -37.67
N LEU A 436 4.40 -10.82 -38.26
CA LEU A 436 3.90 -10.12 -39.44
C LEU A 436 4.34 -10.83 -40.76
N GLY A 437 5.25 -11.81 -40.67
CA GLY A 437 5.89 -12.45 -41.82
C GLY A 437 5.52 -13.90 -42.10
N GLN A 438 5.28 -14.76 -41.10
CA GLN A 438 5.02 -16.18 -41.36
C GLN A 438 4.26 -16.87 -40.22
N ALA A 439 3.48 -17.88 -40.59
CA ALA A 439 2.60 -18.62 -39.70
C ALA A 439 3.38 -19.57 -38.76
N SER A 440 2.83 -19.70 -37.55
CA SER A 440 2.75 -20.94 -36.77
C SER A 440 4.08 -21.64 -36.42
N GLU A 441 4.63 -21.35 -35.23
CA GLU A 441 5.03 -22.36 -34.22
C GLU A 441 5.66 -21.71 -32.96
N ASP A 442 6.38 -20.59 -33.11
CA ASP A 442 7.14 -19.98 -32.00
C ASP A 442 6.36 -19.08 -31.03
N ILE A 443 5.14 -18.66 -31.41
CA ILE A 443 4.20 -17.91 -30.54
C ILE A 443 3.84 -18.73 -29.28
N SER A 444 4.02 -20.06 -29.33
CA SER A 444 3.82 -20.96 -28.20
C SER A 444 4.81 -20.74 -27.06
N SER A 445 5.99 -20.15 -27.31
CA SER A 445 7.04 -20.00 -26.29
C SER A 445 6.83 -18.74 -25.42
N LEU A 446 6.47 -17.59 -26.02
CA LEU A 446 5.98 -16.42 -25.29
C LEU A 446 4.61 -16.63 -24.68
N LEU A 447 3.71 -17.29 -25.43
CA LEU A 447 2.45 -17.73 -24.84
C LEU A 447 2.74 -18.72 -23.72
N SER A 448 3.76 -19.56 -23.73
CA SER A 448 4.05 -20.41 -22.57
C SER A 448 4.47 -19.61 -21.34
N ILE A 449 5.13 -18.45 -21.46
CA ILE A 449 5.48 -17.61 -20.30
C ILE A 449 4.24 -16.83 -19.85
N LEU A 450 3.49 -16.22 -20.77
CA LEU A 450 2.25 -15.52 -20.45
C LEU A 450 1.10 -16.48 -20.10
N SER A 451 1.09 -17.74 -20.52
CA SER A 451 0.07 -18.76 -20.22
C SER A 451 0.48 -19.70 -19.09
N LYS A 452 1.77 -19.74 -18.71
CA LYS A 452 2.19 -20.26 -17.40
C LYS A 452 1.86 -19.27 -16.28
N ILE A 453 1.65 -18.00 -16.61
CA ILE A 453 1.48 -16.90 -15.65
C ILE A 453 0.07 -16.27 -15.72
N ILE A 454 -0.63 -16.35 -16.84
CA ILE A 454 -2.08 -16.17 -16.97
C ILE A 454 -2.70 -17.57 -16.84
N PRO A 455 -3.24 -17.95 -15.68
CA PRO A 455 -3.98 -19.20 -15.60
C PRO A 455 -5.32 -19.02 -16.33
N PHE A 456 -5.38 -19.44 -17.59
CA PHE A 456 -6.60 -20.06 -18.11
C PHE A 456 -6.46 -21.55 -17.78
N ARG A 457 -7.01 -21.93 -16.63
CA ARG A 457 -6.73 -23.16 -15.86
C ARG A 457 -7.10 -24.44 -16.62
N ILE A 458 -6.17 -25.39 -16.70
CA ILE A 458 -6.54 -26.83 -16.80
C ILE A 458 -5.63 -27.66 -15.86
N PHE A 459 -6.29 -28.43 -14.97
CA PHE A 459 -5.86 -29.46 -13.98
C PHE A 459 -5.72 -29.10 -12.46
N ALA A 460 -6.83 -29.34 -11.72
CA ALA A 460 -7.06 -30.20 -10.52
C ALA A 460 -5.98 -30.39 -9.41
N ILE A 461 -6.21 -30.45 -8.07
CA ILE A 461 -7.41 -30.75 -7.21
C ILE A 461 -7.16 -30.55 -5.67
N PHE A 462 -8.24 -30.83 -4.93
CA PHE A 462 -8.67 -30.63 -3.54
C PHE A 462 -8.07 -31.44 -2.36
N ASN A 463 -8.30 -30.91 -1.13
CA ASN A 463 -8.74 -31.71 0.02
C ASN A 463 -9.52 -30.89 1.08
N LEU A 464 -10.82 -31.18 1.28
CA LEU A 464 -11.52 -31.09 2.58
C LEU A 464 -12.86 -31.85 2.51
N LEU A 465 -12.78 -33.15 2.28
CA LEU A 465 -13.84 -34.11 2.64
C LEU A 465 -13.20 -35.45 3.02
N LYS A 466 -12.52 -35.46 4.18
CA LYS A 466 -12.37 -36.67 4.99
C LYS A 466 -12.62 -36.31 6.44
N LEU A 467 -13.90 -36.33 6.80
CA LEU A 467 -14.45 -37.07 7.93
C LEU A 467 -15.94 -36.72 8.06
N PHE A 468 -16.80 -37.56 7.49
CA PHE A 468 -18.01 -38.03 8.17
C PHE A 468 -18.50 -39.26 7.41
N PRO A 469 -18.50 -40.47 8.00
CA PRO A 469 -19.25 -41.58 7.46
C PRO A 469 -20.74 -41.30 7.66
N LYS A 470 -21.51 -41.69 6.64
CA LYS A 470 -22.96 -41.88 6.66
C LYS A 470 -23.42 -42.44 8.01
N PHE A 471 -24.29 -41.72 8.72
CA PHE A 471 -25.40 -42.29 9.48
C PHE A 471 -26.35 -41.18 9.93
N PHE A 472 -27.62 -41.56 10.13
CA PHE A 472 -28.74 -40.78 10.67
C PHE A 472 -29.65 -40.04 9.68
N GLU A 473 -30.39 -40.88 8.95
CA GLU A 473 -31.84 -40.89 9.03
C GLU A 473 -32.36 -40.63 10.47
N ARG A 474 -33.37 -39.75 10.59
CA ARG A 474 -34.38 -39.69 11.68
C ARG A 474 -33.95 -39.28 13.11
N VAL A 475 -34.92 -38.61 13.76
CA VAL A 475 -35.08 -38.30 15.20
C VAL A 475 -34.38 -37.01 15.65
N SER A 476 -35.06 -35.86 15.72
CA SER A 476 -36.05 -35.38 16.72
C SER A 476 -35.43 -34.55 17.84
N SER A 477 -35.92 -33.32 17.92
CA SER A 477 -36.12 -32.39 19.05
C SER A 477 -35.08 -32.22 20.18
N HIS A 478 -34.76 -30.93 20.35
CA HIS A 478 -34.58 -30.17 21.59
C HIS A 478 -33.18 -29.95 22.22
N SER A 479 -32.97 -28.65 22.52
CA SER A 479 -31.92 -27.98 23.31
C SER A 479 -30.55 -27.69 22.65
N LYS A 480 -30.54 -26.76 21.67
CA LYS A 480 -29.32 -26.30 20.97
C LYS A 480 -28.56 -25.11 21.60
N GLY A 481 -29.09 -24.47 22.65
CA GLY A 481 -28.54 -23.19 23.13
C GLY A 481 -27.30 -23.26 24.03
N ARG A 482 -27.15 -24.32 24.84
CA ARG A 482 -26.15 -24.36 25.93
C ARG A 482 -24.92 -25.23 25.64
N ILE A 483 -25.06 -26.20 24.74
CA ILE A 483 -23.97 -27.09 24.33
C ILE A 483 -23.10 -26.42 23.26
N ALA A 484 -23.68 -25.60 22.38
CA ALA A 484 -22.95 -24.87 21.35
C ALA A 484 -21.93 -23.87 21.93
N ASN A 485 -22.26 -23.18 23.02
CA ASN A 485 -21.33 -22.25 23.68
C ASN A 485 -20.22 -22.96 24.46
N THR A 486 -20.45 -24.19 24.92
CA THR A 486 -19.46 -24.98 25.68
C THR A 486 -18.51 -25.71 24.71
N MET A 487 -19.00 -26.18 23.56
CA MET A 487 -18.18 -26.76 22.48
C MET A 487 -17.36 -25.70 21.73
N ALA A 488 -17.89 -24.50 21.51
CA ALA A 488 -17.13 -23.41 20.89
C ALA A 488 -15.97 -22.92 21.78
N ALA A 489 -16.08 -23.05 23.11
CA ALA A 489 -15.00 -22.71 24.04
C ALA A 489 -13.96 -23.85 24.19
N GLU A 490 -14.34 -25.11 23.90
CA GLU A 490 -13.46 -26.29 23.97
C GLU A 490 -12.75 -26.62 22.64
N MET A 491 -13.30 -26.24 21.47
CA MET A 491 -12.68 -26.47 20.15
C MET A 491 -11.47 -25.58 19.83
N PHE A 492 -11.16 -24.59 20.68
CA PHE A 492 -10.03 -23.66 20.48
C PHE A 492 -8.94 -23.78 21.57
N ARG A 493 -8.78 -24.96 22.16
CA ARG A 493 -7.64 -25.24 23.05
C ARG A 493 -6.62 -26.15 22.36
N SER A 494 -5.42 -25.57 22.22
CA SER A 494 -4.08 -26.16 22.08
C SER A 494 -3.69 -26.88 20.77
N GLU A 495 -2.62 -26.33 20.18
CA GLU A 495 -1.56 -26.95 19.33
C GLU A 495 -1.88 -27.07 17.82
N ASP A 496 -1.41 -26.13 16.98
CA ASP A 496 -0.04 -25.97 16.43
C ASP A 496 0.22 -26.82 15.18
N SER A 497 0.17 -26.16 14.01
CA SER A 497 1.29 -26.09 13.06
C SER A 497 0.81 -25.54 11.70
N PHE A 498 1.43 -24.44 11.24
CA PHE A 498 1.31 -23.81 9.92
C PHE A 498 0.05 -22.96 9.64
N ASN A 499 0.08 -21.74 10.18
CA ASN A 499 -0.76 -20.59 9.80
C ASN A 499 -0.56 -20.16 8.33
N GLU A 500 -1.14 -20.88 7.37
CA GLU A 500 -1.34 -20.41 5.97
C GLU A 500 -2.78 -19.95 5.70
N ASP A 501 -3.79 -20.43 6.43
CA ASP A 501 -5.19 -20.33 5.98
C ASP A 501 -6.03 -19.18 6.57
N VAL A 502 -5.59 -17.92 6.49
CA VAL A 502 -6.45 -16.77 6.87
C VAL A 502 -6.56 -15.72 5.77
N LEU A 503 -5.45 -15.35 5.12
CA LEU A 503 -5.54 -14.63 3.85
C LEU A 503 -6.17 -15.53 2.80
N ASP A 504 -5.86 -16.83 2.81
CA ASP A 504 -6.56 -17.86 2.04
C ASP A 504 -8.02 -18.02 2.46
N GLN A 505 -8.43 -17.79 3.72
CA GLN A 505 -9.87 -17.83 4.09
C GLN A 505 -10.63 -16.55 3.71
N VAL A 506 -9.95 -15.40 3.75
CA VAL A 506 -10.47 -14.16 3.18
C VAL A 506 -10.56 -14.32 1.67
N GLU A 507 -9.53 -14.86 1.00
CA GLU A 507 -9.47 -15.18 -0.43
C GLU A 507 -10.46 -16.29 -0.84
N GLN A 508 -10.71 -17.30 -0.01
CA GLN A 508 -11.72 -18.35 -0.23
C GLN A 508 -13.14 -17.86 0.08
N SER A 509 -13.31 -16.92 1.00
CA SER A 509 -14.58 -16.16 1.16
C SER A 509 -14.78 -15.16 0.02
N LEU A 510 -13.70 -14.66 -0.59
CA LEU A 510 -13.68 -13.78 -1.75
C LEU A 510 -13.92 -14.52 -3.07
N LEU A 511 -13.53 -15.80 -3.17
CA LEU A 511 -13.66 -16.62 -4.38
C LEU A 511 -14.84 -17.61 -4.32
N GLY A 512 -15.32 -17.99 -3.14
CA GLY A 512 -16.51 -18.83 -2.94
C GLY A 512 -16.29 -20.31 -3.24
N VAL A 513 -16.24 -21.16 -2.21
CA VAL A 513 -15.99 -22.60 -2.37
C VAL A 513 -17.30 -23.43 -2.36
N HIS A 514 -17.68 -23.86 -3.57
CA HIS A 514 -18.11 -25.20 -4.06
C HIS A 514 -19.48 -25.86 -3.78
N GLY A 515 -20.08 -26.32 -4.89
CA GLY A 515 -20.91 -27.54 -5.03
C GLY A 515 -20.07 -28.78 -5.47
N PRO A 516 -20.68 -29.94 -5.75
CA PRO A 516 -20.03 -31.27 -5.70
C PRO A 516 -19.03 -31.60 -6.83
N GLN A 517 -18.02 -32.45 -6.54
CA GLN A 517 -16.79 -32.70 -7.35
C GLN A 517 -16.62 -34.11 -7.96
N PRO A 518 -15.84 -34.24 -9.06
CA PRO A 518 -15.03 -35.42 -9.43
C PRO A 518 -13.52 -35.27 -9.08
N GLN A 519 -12.78 -36.39 -9.02
CA GLN A 519 -11.51 -36.66 -8.28
C GLN A 519 -10.16 -36.53 -9.06
N GLU A 520 -9.06 -36.36 -8.26
CA GLU A 520 -7.56 -36.39 -8.49
C GLU A 520 -6.89 -35.34 -9.44
N GLU A 521 -5.91 -34.47 -9.11
CA GLU A 521 -4.57 -34.57 -8.45
C GLU A 521 -4.13 -33.26 -7.67
N SER A 522 -2.85 -32.88 -7.52
CA SER A 522 -2.34 -31.99 -6.43
C SER A 522 -1.58 -30.67 -6.82
N TYR A 523 -1.48 -29.68 -5.90
CA TYR A 523 -0.39 -28.66 -5.71
C TYR A 523 -0.21 -27.38 -6.62
N THR A 524 -1.23 -26.67 -7.13
CA THR A 524 -0.95 -25.51 -8.04
C THR A 524 -1.91 -24.30 -7.99
N ARG A 525 -1.86 -23.41 -6.99
CA ARG A 525 -2.71 -22.18 -6.92
C ARG A 525 -1.96 -20.84 -6.72
N SER A 526 -0.70 -20.74 -7.08
CA SER A 526 0.12 -19.55 -6.82
C SER A 526 0.03 -18.51 -7.95
N PHE A 527 -0.42 -17.28 -7.65
CA PHE A 527 -0.27 -16.02 -8.42
C PHE A 527 -1.33 -15.64 -9.48
N GLU A 528 -2.61 -15.57 -9.09
CA GLU A 528 -3.73 -15.24 -9.99
C GLU A 528 -3.94 -13.74 -10.25
N LEU A 529 -3.43 -12.87 -9.37
CA LEU A 529 -3.55 -11.41 -9.47
C LEU A 529 -2.47 -10.79 -10.35
N TYR A 530 -1.35 -11.48 -10.58
CA TYR A 530 -0.25 -10.95 -11.39
C TYR A 530 -0.70 -10.47 -12.79
N PRO A 531 -1.47 -11.24 -13.59
CA PRO A 531 -2.00 -10.78 -14.86
C PRO A 531 -2.94 -9.57 -14.74
N ILE A 532 -3.76 -9.58 -13.69
CA ILE A 532 -4.70 -8.50 -13.39
C ILE A 532 -3.92 -7.21 -13.15
N PHE A 533 -2.88 -7.26 -12.32
CA PHE A 533 -2.00 -6.13 -12.07
C PHE A 533 -1.27 -5.69 -13.34
N MET A 534 -0.75 -6.60 -14.17
CA MET A 534 -0.15 -6.24 -15.45
C MET A 534 -1.10 -5.43 -16.33
N GLY A 535 -2.36 -5.87 -16.45
CA GLY A 535 -3.38 -5.14 -17.22
C GLY A 535 -3.69 -3.77 -16.64
N GLY A 536 -3.93 -3.70 -15.33
CA GLY A 536 -4.23 -2.44 -14.65
C GLY A 536 -3.08 -1.44 -14.63
N LEU A 537 -1.82 -1.89 -14.67
CA LEU A 537 -0.65 -1.00 -14.72
C LEU A 537 -0.51 -0.26 -16.05
N LEU A 538 -1.16 -0.76 -17.12
CA LEU A 538 -1.18 -0.09 -18.43
C LEU A 538 -2.16 1.10 -18.46
N HIS A 539 -3.15 1.11 -17.57
CA HIS A 539 -4.12 2.19 -17.46
C HIS A 539 -3.42 3.54 -17.17
N TYR A 540 -3.79 4.58 -17.93
CA TYR A 540 -3.18 5.91 -17.84
C TYR A 540 -3.19 6.50 -16.42
N GLY A 541 -4.31 6.34 -15.69
CA GLY A 541 -4.42 6.83 -14.32
C GLY A 541 -3.34 6.25 -13.40
N ASN A 542 -3.10 4.95 -13.48
CA ASN A 542 -2.08 4.27 -12.67
C ASN A 542 -0.66 4.68 -13.08
N ARG A 543 -0.40 4.79 -14.39
CA ARG A 543 0.90 5.27 -14.90
C ARG A 543 1.25 6.67 -14.43
N ARG A 544 0.29 7.59 -14.36
CA ARG A 544 0.53 8.95 -13.81
C ARG A 544 0.94 8.92 -12.34
N LEU A 545 0.37 8.01 -11.55
CA LEU A 545 0.72 7.88 -10.13
C LEU A 545 2.12 7.27 -9.97
N LEU A 546 2.49 6.31 -10.83
CA LEU A 546 3.82 5.69 -10.84
C LEU A 546 4.92 6.64 -11.34
N ASP A 547 4.61 7.52 -12.29
CA ASP A 547 5.54 8.54 -12.76
C ASP A 547 5.98 9.48 -11.61
N GLN A 548 5.05 9.83 -10.72
CA GLN A 548 5.34 10.58 -9.48
C GLN A 548 6.22 9.81 -8.48
N LEU A 549 6.35 8.50 -8.65
CA LEU A 549 7.22 7.63 -7.87
C LEU A 549 8.56 7.36 -8.58
N GLY A 550 8.88 8.06 -9.67
CA GLY A 550 10.07 7.77 -10.48
C GLY A 550 10.00 6.43 -11.24
N CYS A 551 8.82 5.81 -11.29
CA CYS A 551 8.56 4.55 -11.98
C CYS A 551 7.83 4.85 -13.31
N SER A 552 8.51 5.50 -14.25
CA SER A 552 7.91 5.94 -15.50
C SER A 552 7.82 4.82 -16.53
N ILE A 553 6.59 4.37 -16.83
CA ILE A 553 6.33 3.36 -17.87
C ILE A 553 6.23 4.07 -19.23
N LYS A 554 7.20 3.79 -20.12
CA LYS A 554 7.29 4.41 -21.45
C LYS A 554 6.08 4.08 -22.33
N SER A 555 5.55 5.07 -23.04
CA SER A 555 4.38 4.90 -23.92
C SER A 555 4.57 3.82 -25.00
N ASN A 556 5.79 3.66 -25.52
CA ASN A 556 6.10 2.61 -26.50
C ASN A 556 5.94 1.21 -25.88
N THR A 557 6.45 1.01 -24.66
CA THR A 557 6.28 -0.23 -23.88
C THR A 557 4.81 -0.52 -23.63
N VAL A 558 4.02 0.49 -23.24
CA VAL A 558 2.56 0.34 -23.04
C VAL A 558 1.89 -0.11 -24.34
N SER A 559 2.20 0.54 -25.46
CA SER A 559 1.62 0.21 -26.77
C SER A 559 1.98 -1.22 -27.21
N GLN A 560 3.22 -1.64 -26.99
CA GLN A 560 3.69 -2.99 -27.29
C GLN A 560 2.97 -4.05 -26.44
N ILE A 561 2.97 -3.89 -25.11
CA ILE A 561 2.31 -4.84 -24.20
C ILE A 561 0.80 -4.89 -24.49
N THR A 562 0.16 -3.73 -24.68
CA THR A 562 -1.28 -3.66 -25.02
C THR A 562 -1.59 -4.39 -26.32
N ARG A 563 -0.74 -4.26 -27.36
CA ARG A 563 -0.94 -4.94 -28.64
C ARG A 563 -0.79 -6.46 -28.51
N ALA A 564 0.22 -6.92 -27.76
CA ALA A 564 0.42 -8.35 -27.49
C ALA A 564 -0.76 -8.96 -26.73
N LEU A 565 -1.20 -8.30 -25.64
CA LEU A 565 -2.34 -8.73 -24.84
C LEU A 565 -3.63 -8.71 -25.66
N ARG A 566 -3.89 -7.67 -26.47
CA ARG A 566 -5.07 -7.62 -27.36
C ARG A 566 -5.18 -8.84 -28.25
N LYS A 567 -4.11 -9.21 -28.96
CA LYS A 567 -4.09 -10.36 -29.87
C LYS A 567 -4.39 -11.66 -29.12
N HIS A 568 -3.84 -11.81 -27.92
CA HIS A 568 -4.07 -12.98 -27.08
C HIS A 568 -5.52 -13.03 -26.56
N LEU A 569 -6.03 -11.94 -25.98
CA LEU A 569 -7.38 -11.88 -25.40
C LEU A 569 -8.47 -12.16 -26.43
N ILE A 570 -8.34 -11.66 -27.67
CA ILE A 570 -9.28 -11.95 -28.76
C ILE A 570 -9.22 -13.43 -29.16
N LYS A 571 -8.03 -14.02 -29.21
CA LYS A 571 -7.87 -15.44 -29.53
C LYS A 571 -8.48 -16.34 -28.43
N GLU A 572 -8.28 -15.98 -27.17
CA GLU A 572 -8.82 -16.75 -26.04
C GLU A 572 -10.33 -16.56 -25.87
N SER A 573 -10.87 -15.36 -26.16
CA SER A 573 -12.32 -15.10 -26.04
C SER A 573 -13.17 -15.86 -27.05
N GLN A 574 -12.56 -16.38 -28.13
CA GLN A 574 -13.23 -17.25 -29.10
C GLN A 574 -13.36 -18.70 -28.61
N LYS A 575 -12.62 -19.09 -27.57
CA LYS A 575 -12.67 -20.44 -27.00
C LYS A 575 -13.75 -20.51 -25.94
N LYS A 576 -14.37 -21.69 -25.79
CA LYS A 576 -15.30 -21.94 -24.69
C LYS A 576 -14.50 -22.13 -23.40
N GLN A 577 -14.56 -21.14 -22.51
CA GLN A 577 -13.88 -21.16 -21.21
C GLN A 577 -14.80 -21.68 -20.11
N PRO A 578 -14.26 -22.25 -19.02
CA PRO A 578 -15.05 -22.54 -17.83
C PRO A 578 -15.55 -21.22 -17.20
N PRO A 579 -16.66 -21.27 -16.43
CA PRO A 579 -17.27 -20.09 -15.85
C PRO A 579 -16.34 -19.21 -15.00
N GLU A 580 -15.42 -19.83 -14.24
CA GLU A 580 -14.46 -19.11 -13.37
C GLU A 580 -13.47 -18.27 -14.20
N GLU A 581 -12.86 -18.87 -15.22
CA GLU A 581 -11.93 -18.19 -16.12
C GLU A 581 -12.58 -17.05 -16.91
N LEU A 582 -13.84 -17.25 -17.31
CA LEU A 582 -14.59 -16.21 -17.98
C LEU A 582 -14.80 -15.02 -17.04
N MET A 583 -15.07 -15.25 -15.75
CA MET A 583 -15.15 -14.18 -14.75
C MET A 583 -13.80 -13.47 -14.58
N ASP A 584 -12.69 -14.22 -14.54
CA ASP A 584 -11.34 -13.64 -14.41
C ASP A 584 -10.97 -12.78 -15.63
N LEU A 585 -11.37 -13.20 -16.84
CA LEU A 585 -11.27 -12.39 -18.05
C LEU A 585 -12.04 -11.08 -17.92
N LEU A 586 -13.27 -11.12 -17.41
CA LEU A 586 -14.07 -9.91 -17.19
C LEU A 586 -13.41 -8.97 -16.15
N VAL A 587 -12.85 -9.52 -15.07
CA VAL A 587 -12.08 -8.74 -14.07
C VAL A 587 -10.83 -8.13 -14.71
N LEU A 588 -10.10 -8.87 -15.53
CA LEU A 588 -8.94 -8.36 -16.25
C LEU A 588 -9.30 -7.21 -17.19
N LEU A 589 -10.39 -7.35 -17.96
CA LEU A 589 -10.90 -6.30 -18.85
C LEU A 589 -11.34 -5.06 -18.08
N TYR A 590 -11.96 -5.26 -16.91
CA TYR A 590 -12.29 -4.18 -15.99
C TYR A 590 -11.02 -3.48 -15.51
N GLU A 591 -9.99 -4.20 -15.08
CA GLU A 591 -8.75 -3.63 -14.55
C GLU A 591 -7.97 -2.85 -15.61
N PHE A 592 -8.02 -3.29 -16.87
CA PHE A 592 -7.43 -2.61 -18.02
C PHE A 592 -7.95 -1.18 -18.23
N GLN A 593 -9.21 -0.90 -17.84
CA GLN A 593 -9.87 0.39 -18.01
C GLN A 593 -9.72 0.94 -19.44
N ASN A 594 -9.85 0.07 -20.45
CA ASN A 594 -9.73 0.40 -21.86
C ASN A 594 -11.01 0.00 -22.62
N PRO A 595 -12.02 0.89 -22.70
CA PRO A 595 -13.33 0.54 -23.27
C PRO A 595 -13.27 0.04 -24.71
N ARG A 596 -12.32 0.53 -25.52
CA ARG A 596 -12.14 0.11 -26.92
C ARG A 596 -11.67 -1.34 -27.02
N LEU A 597 -10.66 -1.69 -26.23
CA LEU A 597 -10.16 -3.07 -26.16
C LEU A 597 -11.23 -4.00 -25.61
N THR A 598 -11.90 -3.59 -24.54
CA THR A 598 -12.99 -4.35 -23.90
C THR A 598 -14.11 -4.64 -24.89
N ALA A 599 -14.60 -3.64 -25.61
CA ALA A 599 -15.64 -3.82 -26.62
C ALA A 599 -15.23 -4.81 -27.72
N GLU A 600 -13.97 -4.74 -28.18
CA GLU A 600 -13.45 -5.63 -29.22
C GLU A 600 -13.33 -7.09 -28.75
N VAL A 601 -12.86 -7.33 -27.52
CA VAL A 601 -12.80 -8.67 -26.94
C VAL A 601 -14.21 -9.25 -26.77
N LEU A 602 -15.16 -8.44 -26.29
CA LEU A 602 -16.56 -8.83 -26.10
C LEU A 602 -17.30 -9.12 -27.41
N GLN A 603 -16.96 -8.45 -28.53
CA GLN A 603 -17.60 -8.73 -29.84
C GLN A 603 -17.50 -10.20 -30.25
N SER A 604 -16.44 -10.89 -29.82
CA SER A 604 -16.22 -12.32 -30.10
C SER A 604 -17.00 -13.25 -29.16
N ILE A 605 -17.52 -12.73 -28.03
CA ILE A 605 -18.27 -13.48 -27.03
C ILE A 605 -19.78 -13.30 -27.30
N LYS A 606 -20.47 -14.41 -27.56
CA LYS A 606 -21.94 -14.42 -27.78
C LYS A 606 -22.73 -15.00 -26.62
N THR A 607 -22.08 -15.75 -25.74
CA THR A 607 -22.70 -16.39 -24.58
C THR A 607 -21.79 -16.20 -23.36
N ILE A 608 -22.33 -15.71 -22.25
CA ILE A 608 -21.60 -15.63 -20.98
C ILE A 608 -22.24 -16.65 -20.03
N ASN A 609 -21.50 -17.70 -19.69
CA ASN A 609 -21.96 -18.70 -18.73
C ASN A 609 -21.18 -18.57 -17.44
N LEU A 610 -21.84 -18.09 -16.39
CA LEU A 610 -21.28 -17.93 -15.04
C LEU A 610 -21.95 -18.88 -14.04
N SER A 611 -22.64 -19.92 -14.50
CA SER A 611 -23.54 -20.74 -13.66
C SER A 611 -22.91 -21.38 -12.41
N THR A 612 -21.59 -21.59 -12.39
CA THR A 612 -20.89 -22.13 -11.22
C THR A 612 -20.16 -21.07 -10.40
N VAL A 613 -20.26 -19.80 -10.81
CA VAL A 613 -19.61 -18.66 -10.15
C VAL A 613 -20.56 -18.07 -9.12
N ARG A 614 -20.12 -18.08 -7.86
CA ARG A 614 -20.80 -17.32 -6.82
C ARG A 614 -20.63 -15.82 -7.10
N MET A 615 -21.75 -15.14 -7.33
CA MET A 615 -21.75 -13.71 -7.61
C MET A 615 -21.64 -12.91 -6.31
N THR A 616 -20.73 -11.94 -6.33
CA THR A 616 -20.53 -10.94 -5.27
C THR A 616 -20.93 -9.57 -5.81
N PRO A 617 -21.15 -8.56 -4.93
CA PRO A 617 -21.37 -7.18 -5.37
C PRO A 617 -20.34 -6.71 -6.41
N HIS A 618 -19.06 -6.97 -6.14
CA HIS A 618 -17.97 -6.67 -7.05
C HIS A 618 -18.08 -7.39 -8.41
N LYS A 619 -18.31 -8.71 -8.42
CA LYS A 619 -18.45 -9.46 -9.68
C LYS A 619 -19.65 -8.97 -10.52
N CYS A 620 -20.77 -8.65 -9.87
CA CYS A 620 -21.93 -8.06 -10.55
C CYS A 620 -21.61 -6.69 -11.15
N PHE A 621 -20.93 -5.84 -10.39
CA PHE A 621 -20.51 -4.52 -10.84
C PHE A 621 -19.54 -4.61 -12.03
N VAL A 622 -18.54 -5.50 -11.95
CA VAL A 622 -17.58 -5.77 -13.03
C VAL A 622 -18.29 -6.21 -14.31
N LEU A 623 -19.19 -7.19 -14.21
CA LEU A 623 -19.95 -7.68 -15.36
C LEU A 623 -20.74 -6.55 -16.04
N SER A 624 -21.48 -5.76 -15.25
CA SER A 624 -22.24 -4.61 -15.75
C SER A 624 -21.35 -3.54 -16.39
N MET A 625 -20.22 -3.19 -15.77
CA MET A 625 -19.31 -2.18 -16.30
C MET A 625 -18.62 -2.63 -17.59
N VAL A 626 -18.19 -3.89 -17.65
CA VAL A 626 -17.57 -4.46 -18.84
C VAL A 626 -18.55 -4.50 -20.00
N LEU A 627 -19.78 -4.96 -19.79
CA LEU A 627 -20.82 -4.98 -20.83
C LEU A 627 -21.24 -3.57 -21.27
N SER A 628 -21.22 -2.59 -20.37
CA SER A 628 -21.52 -1.19 -20.72
C SER A 628 -20.52 -0.54 -21.70
N CYS A 629 -19.34 -1.15 -21.91
CA CYS A 629 -18.38 -0.70 -22.91
C CYS A 629 -18.81 -1.04 -24.35
N THR A 630 -19.80 -1.91 -24.53
CA THR A 630 -20.26 -2.36 -25.85
C THR A 630 -21.26 -1.38 -26.48
N SER A 631 -21.39 -1.42 -27.81
CA SER A 631 -22.38 -0.62 -28.52
C SER A 631 -23.79 -1.17 -28.33
N SER A 632 -24.82 -0.35 -28.56
CA SER A 632 -26.22 -0.78 -28.53
C SER A 632 -26.57 -1.89 -29.53
N SER A 633 -25.74 -2.11 -30.54
CA SER A 633 -25.86 -3.20 -31.51
C SER A 633 -25.29 -4.54 -31.03
N TYR A 634 -24.56 -4.55 -29.91
CA TYR A 634 -24.05 -5.77 -29.31
C TYR A 634 -25.12 -6.42 -28.43
N HIS A 635 -25.40 -7.69 -28.71
CA HIS A 635 -26.28 -8.51 -27.89
C HIS A 635 -25.66 -9.87 -27.59
N LEU A 636 -25.78 -10.28 -26.34
CA LEU A 636 -25.54 -11.63 -25.87
C LEU A 636 -26.74 -12.50 -26.22
N ASN A 637 -26.47 -13.65 -26.83
CA ASN A 637 -27.47 -14.67 -27.08
C ASN A 637 -27.95 -15.29 -25.75
N GLU A 638 -27.06 -15.44 -24.77
CA GLU A 638 -27.33 -16.05 -23.47
C GLU A 638 -26.42 -15.45 -22.38
N LEU A 639 -27.01 -15.07 -21.24
CA LEU A 639 -26.28 -14.73 -20.01
C LEU A 639 -26.73 -15.68 -18.89
N ASN A 640 -26.07 -16.83 -18.79
CA ASN A 640 -26.45 -17.87 -17.83
C ASN A 640 -25.87 -17.56 -16.44
N LEU A 641 -26.75 -17.12 -15.54
CA LEU A 641 -26.45 -16.89 -14.12
C LEU A 641 -27.17 -17.91 -13.20
N SER A 642 -27.51 -19.09 -13.72
CA SER A 642 -28.14 -20.15 -12.91
C SER A 642 -27.21 -20.55 -11.76
N SER A 643 -27.73 -20.84 -10.56
CA SER A 643 -26.90 -21.25 -9.40
C SER A 643 -25.83 -20.24 -8.92
N CYS A 644 -25.91 -18.97 -9.32
CA CYS A 644 -24.98 -17.90 -8.92
C CYS A 644 -25.24 -17.28 -7.52
N HIS A 645 -26.25 -17.75 -6.78
CA HIS A 645 -26.70 -17.18 -5.49
C HIS A 645 -27.04 -15.69 -5.53
N ILE A 646 -27.75 -15.24 -6.57
CA ILE A 646 -28.13 -13.85 -6.75
C ILE A 646 -29.21 -13.45 -5.74
N THR A 647 -28.94 -12.42 -4.93
CA THR A 647 -29.92 -11.78 -4.05
C THR A 647 -30.63 -10.62 -4.77
N PRO A 648 -31.79 -10.14 -4.28
CA PRO A 648 -32.46 -8.97 -4.85
C PRO A 648 -31.59 -7.72 -4.96
N GLU A 649 -30.65 -7.51 -4.02
CA GLU A 649 -29.71 -6.40 -4.06
C GLU A 649 -28.71 -6.54 -5.22
N LEU A 650 -28.24 -7.76 -5.50
CA LEU A 650 -27.32 -8.05 -6.60
C LEU A 650 -27.98 -7.85 -7.97
N LEU A 651 -29.29 -8.09 -8.10
CA LEU A 651 -30.04 -7.86 -9.34
C LEU A 651 -30.00 -6.39 -9.78
N GLN A 652 -30.06 -5.45 -8.84
CA GLN A 652 -30.01 -4.03 -9.17
C GLN A 652 -28.65 -3.64 -9.79
N MET A 653 -27.55 -4.24 -9.32
CA MET A 653 -26.23 -4.02 -9.90
C MET A 653 -26.05 -4.66 -11.28
N LEU A 654 -26.78 -5.75 -11.56
CA LEU A 654 -26.77 -6.46 -12.84
C LEU A 654 -27.68 -5.82 -13.90
N TRP A 655 -28.56 -4.90 -13.52
CA TRP A 655 -29.51 -4.27 -14.43
C TRP A 655 -28.87 -3.72 -15.73
N PRO A 656 -27.71 -3.03 -15.70
CA PRO A 656 -27.04 -2.59 -16.92
C PRO A 656 -26.58 -3.72 -17.85
N ALA A 657 -26.20 -4.88 -17.29
CA ALA A 657 -25.81 -6.06 -18.07
C ALA A 657 -27.01 -6.64 -18.85
N PHE A 658 -28.20 -6.63 -18.26
CA PHE A 658 -29.40 -7.22 -18.86
C PHE A 658 -29.86 -6.48 -20.13
N HIS A 659 -29.59 -5.18 -20.26
CA HIS A 659 -29.90 -4.42 -21.48
C HIS A 659 -29.22 -4.96 -22.75
N HIS A 660 -28.11 -5.67 -22.59
CA HIS A 660 -27.34 -6.24 -23.70
C HIS A 660 -27.65 -7.73 -23.92
N THR A 661 -28.69 -8.29 -23.28
CA THR A 661 -28.94 -9.74 -23.26
C THR A 661 -30.30 -10.08 -23.87
N SER A 662 -30.33 -11.05 -24.78
CA SER A 662 -31.57 -11.54 -25.41
C SER A 662 -32.24 -12.69 -24.64
N ASN A 663 -31.46 -13.52 -23.94
CA ASN A 663 -31.95 -14.62 -23.12
C ASN A 663 -31.18 -14.68 -21.79
N LEU A 664 -31.91 -14.69 -20.66
CA LEU A 664 -31.35 -14.66 -19.30
C LEU A 664 -31.45 -16.05 -18.63
#